data_AF-A0A5J6JDS1-F1
#
_entry.id   AF-A0A5J6JDS1-F1
#
_cell.length_a   1.000
_cell.length_b   1.000
_cell.length_c   1.000
_cell.angle_alpha   90.00
_cell.angle_beta   90.00
_cell.angle_gamma   90.00
#
_symmetry.space_group_name_H-M   'P 1'
#
loop_
_entity.id
_entity.type
_entity.pdbx_description
1 polymer ?
#
loop_
_entity_poly.entity_id
_entity_poly.type
_entity_poly.pdbx_seq_one_letter_code
_entity_poly.pdbx_strand_id
1 'polypeptide(L)'
;MTPARRRLRTALLGVAGVLAGLLPLAQATATAAAGEPPPPTAVDRFEGEVPFAGPPAEGIFTWGSDGDDQPRLELRERADAPEGAKVLHGDYDISGWGGYSHDFAFDRPAHDWSARGGIRFWWYGQNTAPLPPGSGPRISFELKDGGANGEASELWTTSFTDDWQGWHLVEIPFSRFEYRTDYQPVGGIDHVLGLTQMWGYAFTFPVGRAGEFMLDGVEVYGTADPVAQTKVLTDATVHPVKEGGSAEVRVSVATTGSGPLSDPVTVGYSSEGGTATPGADYEPVTGTLTFPAGTPSGTSRTVTVTTAKDRDGETAETVPLKLTVTGARPPAEDPLVVIDAHGLPYLDPKLPVKKRVADLLARMTPQEKAGQMTQAERNALKSPGDIAAYGLGSLLSGGGSVPSPNTPAAWADMVDGYQLRTRAARLQIPLVYGVDAVHGHNNVVGSTIMPHNIGLGASRDPELAERTGAVTAAEVRATGVPWDFAPCLCVTRDERWGRSYEAFGEDPALVTSMETVIRGMQGAPDGRDLDRPDKVLATAKHYVGDGGTAYGSSTTGSYTIDQGVTRVTRQELDAVHLAPFREAVKRGVGTVMPSYSSVDFTDDAAGPVKMHANAELINGVLKDRMGFRGFVISDWQAIDQIPGDYASDVRTSVNAGLDMVMVPSAYQDFHRTLVGEAAAGRIPQARIDDAVARILEQKFRLGLFEKPYADRSGLGAVGSAEHREVAREAAAKSQVLLKNEGGLLPLKPSQKVYVAGSNADDLGNQAGGWTVSWQGSSGRNTVGTTILEGMRKAAASPESVTYSKDASAPTAGYDVGVVVVGETPYAEGVGDVGNGHDLELSAADKAAVDRVCAAMRCAVLVVSGRPQLIGDRLDRMSALVASWLPGTEGDGVADVLYGKRAFTGRSPVTWPKSQAQLPINVGDAAYDPQFPYGWGLTTLGAPAQGGEAALRALAIAAVAVERTTGADSEAGRAVADRARAIAAQRIGGRFTQATSGPFAEADHLLLTGDLTGSVAALTAAFRAAPR
;
A
#
# COMPACT_ATOMS: atom_id res chain seq x y z
N MET A 1 -27.16 66.72 9.29
CA MET A 1 -28.43 66.67 10.03
C MET A 1 -28.13 66.15 11.43
N THR A 2 -28.45 67.01 12.39
CA THR A 2 -28.18 67.07 13.83
C THR A 2 -29.02 66.05 14.65
N PRO A 3 -28.92 65.95 16.00
CA PRO A 3 -27.74 65.68 16.83
C PRO A 3 -28.05 64.90 18.16
N ALA A 4 -27.01 64.63 18.95
CA ALA A 4 -26.88 64.83 20.42
C ALA A 4 -27.93 64.31 21.42
N ARG A 5 -27.46 63.71 22.53
CA ARG A 5 -27.18 64.41 23.81
C ARG A 5 -26.58 63.49 24.90
N ARG A 6 -25.52 64.00 25.52
CA ARG A 6 -24.92 63.61 26.82
C ARG A 6 -25.84 63.99 28.01
N ARG A 7 -25.61 63.32 29.16
CA ARG A 7 -25.53 63.82 30.58
C ARG A 7 -26.02 62.70 31.53
N LEU A 8 -25.59 62.46 32.79
CA LEU A 8 -24.81 63.08 33.89
C LEU A 8 -24.39 61.89 34.82
N ARG A 9 -23.18 61.77 35.43
CA ARG A 9 -22.68 62.35 36.72
C ARG A 9 -23.71 62.22 37.88
N THR A 10 -23.45 61.85 39.15
CA THR A 10 -22.27 61.90 40.07
C THR A 10 -22.68 61.10 41.35
N ALA A 11 -21.82 60.25 41.92
CA ALA A 11 -21.02 60.42 43.15
C ALA A 11 -21.74 60.36 44.52
N LEU A 12 -21.18 59.54 45.43
CA LEU A 12 -21.07 59.88 46.86
C LEU A 12 -19.82 59.23 47.49
N LEU A 13 -19.07 60.10 48.19
CA LEU A 13 -17.83 59.91 48.93
C LEU A 13 -18.11 59.64 50.41
N GLY A 14 -17.15 59.05 51.12
CA GLY A 14 -17.05 59.12 52.58
C GLY A 14 -15.75 58.49 53.10
N VAL A 15 -14.88 59.30 53.69
CA VAL A 15 -13.44 59.08 54.00
C VAL A 15 -13.18 58.77 55.48
N ALA A 16 -12.16 57.94 55.77
CA ALA A 16 -11.14 58.07 56.85
C ALA A 16 -10.18 56.86 56.75
N GLY A 17 -8.86 56.99 56.50
CA GLY A 17 -7.79 57.40 57.43
C GLY A 17 -7.37 56.20 58.31
N VAL A 18 -6.13 55.69 58.38
CA VAL A 18 -4.87 56.38 58.73
C VAL A 18 -3.69 55.35 58.76
N LEU A 19 -2.47 55.87 58.51
CA LEU A 19 -1.12 55.46 58.96
C LEU A 19 -0.21 54.51 58.15
N ALA A 20 1.02 55.01 58.01
CA ALA A 20 2.19 54.51 57.33
C ALA A 20 3.06 53.60 58.22
N GLY A 21 3.91 52.78 57.59
CA GLY A 21 4.98 52.02 58.23
C GLY A 21 6.09 51.67 57.24
N LEU A 22 7.25 52.28 57.45
CA LEU A 22 8.51 52.25 56.70
C LEU A 22 9.22 50.87 56.62
N LEU A 23 9.85 50.59 55.45
CA LEU A 23 11.20 49.99 55.19
C LEU A 23 11.66 48.69 55.92
N PRO A 24 12.80 48.07 55.55
CA PRO A 24 13.22 47.51 54.26
C PRO A 24 13.67 46.03 54.40
N LEU A 25 14.05 45.46 53.25
CA LEU A 25 14.89 44.26 53.06
C LEU A 25 15.94 44.03 54.16
N ALA A 26 15.92 42.86 54.81
CA ALA A 26 17.12 42.04 55.06
C ALA A 26 16.78 40.68 55.70
N GLN A 27 17.21 39.62 55.00
CA GLN A 27 17.74 38.35 55.50
C GLN A 27 16.83 37.39 56.28
N ALA A 28 16.53 36.25 55.64
CA ALA A 28 17.07 34.98 56.13
C ALA A 28 17.12 33.97 54.97
N THR A 29 18.34 33.52 54.69
CA THR A 29 18.67 32.29 53.99
C THR A 29 17.84 31.12 54.53
N ALA A 30 16.99 30.55 53.68
CA ALA A 30 16.62 29.15 53.78
C ALA A 30 17.14 28.49 52.49
N THR A 31 18.32 27.90 52.59
CA THR A 31 18.68 26.74 51.77
C THR A 31 17.59 25.70 51.99
N ALA A 32 16.59 25.68 51.10
CA ALA A 32 15.69 24.54 51.00
C ALA A 32 16.56 23.36 50.56
N ALA A 33 16.68 22.40 51.46
CA ALA A 33 17.24 21.09 51.19
C ALA A 33 16.64 20.54 49.88
N ALA A 34 17.45 19.82 49.10
CA ALA A 34 16.95 18.97 48.03
C ALA A 34 15.81 18.11 48.61
N GLY A 35 14.58 18.47 48.26
CA GLY A 35 13.38 17.75 48.72
C GLY A 35 13.40 16.36 48.12
N GLU A 36 13.06 15.36 48.93
CA GLU A 36 12.79 14.01 48.41
C GLU A 36 11.78 14.12 47.24
N PRO A 37 11.99 13.38 46.14
CA PRO A 37 11.04 13.35 45.04
C PRO A 37 9.65 12.99 45.57
N PRO A 38 8.57 13.62 45.04
CA PRO A 38 7.23 13.36 45.51
C PRO A 38 6.91 11.87 45.37
N PRO A 39 6.16 11.28 46.30
CA PRO A 39 5.79 9.88 46.19
C PRO A 39 5.05 9.65 44.86
N PRO A 40 5.26 8.47 44.25
CA PRO A 40 4.56 8.04 43.04
C PRO A 40 3.05 8.16 43.19
N THR A 41 2.37 8.48 42.10
CA THR A 41 0.92 8.62 42.06
C THR A 41 0.36 7.60 41.12
N ALA A 42 -0.48 6.72 41.67
CA ALA A 42 -1.17 5.69 40.92
C ALA A 42 -2.01 6.28 39.80
N VAL A 43 -1.81 5.72 38.60
CA VAL A 43 -2.66 5.90 37.42
C VAL A 43 -3.60 4.69 37.32
N ASP A 44 -3.09 3.49 37.54
CA ASP A 44 -3.86 2.24 37.49
C ASP A 44 -3.22 1.21 38.43
N ARG A 45 -4.01 0.58 39.30
CA ARG A 45 -3.53 -0.49 40.20
C ARG A 45 -4.04 -1.86 39.78
N PHE A 46 -4.92 -1.93 38.80
CA PHE A 46 -5.53 -3.18 38.33
C PHE A 46 -6.28 -3.98 39.43
N GLU A 47 -6.86 -3.28 40.41
CA GLU A 47 -7.69 -3.89 41.46
C GLU A 47 -9.20 -3.88 41.13
N GLY A 48 -9.56 -3.37 39.95
CA GLY A 48 -10.93 -3.27 39.45
C GLY A 48 -11.53 -1.87 39.52
N GLU A 49 -10.73 -0.85 39.84
CA GLU A 49 -11.13 0.56 39.82
C GLU A 49 -11.37 1.11 38.42
N VAL A 50 -10.59 0.68 37.42
CA VAL A 50 -10.77 1.05 36.01
C VAL A 50 -11.51 -0.09 35.30
N PRO A 51 -12.67 0.17 34.66
CA PRO A 51 -13.41 -0.87 33.96
C PRO A 51 -12.78 -1.21 32.61
N PHE A 52 -13.05 -2.41 32.10
CA PHE A 52 -12.84 -2.70 30.68
C PHE A 52 -13.92 -2.00 29.85
N ALA A 53 -13.59 -0.82 29.32
CA ALA A 53 -14.48 0.05 28.55
C ALA A 53 -13.68 0.88 27.56
N GLY A 54 -14.27 1.18 26.40
CA GLY A 54 -13.69 2.08 25.41
C GLY A 54 -14.17 3.54 25.57
N PRO A 55 -13.55 4.48 24.82
CA PRO A 55 -13.99 5.87 24.76
C PRO A 55 -15.48 5.92 24.39
N PRO A 56 -16.28 6.80 25.01
CA PRO A 56 -15.87 8.00 25.73
C PRO A 56 -15.58 7.84 27.23
N ALA A 57 -15.85 6.66 27.77
CA ALA A 57 -15.70 6.39 29.19
C ALA A 57 -14.23 6.20 29.57
N GLU A 58 -13.92 6.41 30.85
CA GLU A 58 -12.65 5.96 31.43
C GLU A 58 -12.62 4.43 31.36
N GLY A 59 -11.56 3.85 30.81
CA GLY A 59 -11.46 2.41 30.72
C GLY A 59 -10.26 1.86 29.96
N ILE A 60 -10.05 0.56 30.13
CA ILE A 60 -9.06 -0.25 29.43
C ILE A 60 -9.75 -0.97 28.27
N PHE A 61 -9.20 -0.86 27.07
CA PHE A 61 -9.74 -1.54 25.88
C PHE A 61 -8.65 -1.94 24.91
N THR A 62 -8.95 -2.94 24.10
CA THR A 62 -8.02 -3.57 23.18
C THR A 62 -8.25 -3.09 21.76
N TRP A 63 -7.22 -3.12 20.95
CA TRP A 63 -7.25 -2.74 19.54
C TRP A 63 -6.25 -3.59 18.76
N GLY A 64 -6.49 -3.77 17.47
CA GLY A 64 -5.65 -4.57 16.59
C GLY A 64 -6.11 -4.50 15.14
N SER A 65 -5.27 -4.96 14.21
CA SER A 65 -5.60 -5.00 12.77
C SER A 65 -6.86 -5.80 12.49
N ASP A 66 -7.13 -6.80 13.31
CA ASP A 66 -8.36 -7.56 13.35
C ASP A 66 -8.73 -7.97 14.79
N GLY A 67 -9.71 -8.86 14.94
CA GLY A 67 -10.17 -9.32 16.24
C GLY A 67 -9.24 -10.34 16.92
N ASP A 68 -8.36 -11.00 16.17
CA ASP A 68 -7.38 -11.95 16.70
C ASP A 68 -6.11 -11.22 17.17
N ASP A 69 -5.80 -10.08 16.54
CA ASP A 69 -4.75 -9.15 16.95
C ASP A 69 -5.14 -8.28 18.16
N GLN A 70 -6.35 -8.44 18.71
CA GLN A 70 -6.71 -7.80 19.98
C GLN A 70 -6.28 -8.68 21.16
N PRO A 71 -5.37 -8.19 22.03
CA PRO A 71 -5.02 -8.90 23.24
C PRO A 71 -6.26 -9.22 24.07
N ARG A 72 -6.29 -10.39 24.69
CA ARG A 72 -7.34 -10.71 25.66
C ARG A 72 -6.88 -10.26 27.02
N LEU A 73 -7.69 -9.45 27.71
CA LEU A 73 -7.34 -8.88 29.00
C LEU A 73 -8.27 -9.39 30.10
N GLU A 74 -7.71 -9.68 31.27
CA GLU A 74 -8.46 -9.93 32.49
C GLU A 74 -7.72 -9.42 33.73
N LEU A 75 -8.47 -9.14 34.80
CA LEU A 75 -7.90 -8.90 36.12
C LEU A 75 -7.80 -10.22 36.87
N ARG A 76 -6.57 -10.64 37.21
CA ARG A 76 -6.30 -11.97 37.76
C ARG A 76 -5.67 -11.89 39.14
N GLU A 77 -6.20 -12.66 40.10
CA GLU A 77 -5.63 -12.74 41.45
C GLU A 77 -4.23 -13.34 41.42
N ARG A 78 -3.29 -12.71 42.14
CA ARG A 78 -1.90 -13.14 42.18
C ARG A 78 -1.25 -12.80 43.52
N ALA A 79 -0.83 -13.82 44.26
CA ALA A 79 -0.35 -13.67 45.64
C ALA A 79 1.00 -12.95 45.77
N ASP A 80 1.81 -12.96 44.71
CA ASP A 80 3.09 -12.25 44.61
C ASP A 80 2.98 -10.93 43.81
N ALA A 81 1.76 -10.38 43.63
CA ALA A 81 1.55 -9.08 42.99
C ALA A 81 2.30 -7.98 43.76
N PRO A 82 3.08 -7.12 43.08
CA PRO A 82 3.79 -6.01 43.70
C PRO A 82 2.88 -4.98 44.37
N GLU A 83 1.68 -4.74 43.84
CA GLU A 83 0.64 -3.88 44.41
C GLU A 83 -0.68 -4.67 44.54
N GLY A 84 -1.38 -4.52 45.67
CA GLY A 84 -2.69 -5.13 45.85
C GLY A 84 -2.72 -6.66 45.83
N ALA A 85 -3.76 -7.23 45.21
CA ALA A 85 -4.05 -8.66 45.15
C ALA A 85 -4.35 -9.18 43.74
N LYS A 86 -4.46 -8.29 42.75
CA LYS A 86 -4.75 -8.59 41.35
C LYS A 86 -3.76 -7.89 40.43
N VAL A 87 -3.64 -8.41 39.22
CA VAL A 87 -2.81 -7.83 38.17
C VAL A 87 -3.59 -7.81 36.87
N LEU A 88 -3.24 -6.90 35.96
CA LEU A 88 -3.70 -7.01 34.58
C LEU A 88 -2.92 -8.13 33.90
N HIS A 89 -3.64 -9.18 33.56
CA HIS A 89 -3.12 -10.28 32.76
C HIS A 89 -3.61 -10.12 31.32
N GLY A 90 -2.74 -10.41 30.36
CA GLY A 90 -3.18 -10.47 28.98
C GLY A 90 -2.41 -11.46 28.12
N ASP A 91 -3.13 -12.04 27.17
CA ASP A 91 -2.60 -12.91 26.12
C ASP A 91 -2.68 -12.17 24.78
N TYR A 92 -1.64 -12.24 23.97
CA TYR A 92 -1.59 -11.64 22.64
C TYR A 92 -1.03 -12.63 21.61
N ASP A 93 -1.50 -12.53 20.38
CA ASP A 93 -0.93 -13.19 19.20
C ASP A 93 -1.06 -12.24 18.02
N ILE A 94 -0.10 -11.32 17.89
CA ILE A 94 -0.21 -10.21 16.95
C ILE A 94 0.36 -10.62 15.61
N SER A 95 -0.48 -10.65 14.58
CA SER A 95 -0.13 -10.96 13.20
C SER A 95 0.10 -9.70 12.34
N GLY A 96 -0.57 -8.58 12.65
CA GLY A 96 -0.37 -7.28 11.99
C GLY A 96 0.08 -6.17 12.94
N TRP A 97 -0.83 -5.60 13.72
CA TRP A 97 -0.57 -4.66 14.81
C TRP A 97 -1.64 -4.84 15.87
N GLY A 98 -1.29 -4.67 17.14
CA GLY A 98 -2.24 -4.91 18.22
C GLY A 98 -1.70 -4.54 19.59
N GLY A 99 -2.62 -4.26 20.49
CA GLY A 99 -2.30 -3.65 21.76
C GLY A 99 -3.53 -3.33 22.58
N TYR A 100 -3.31 -2.59 23.65
CA TYR A 100 -4.39 -2.07 24.47
C TYR A 100 -4.08 -0.66 24.93
N SER A 101 -5.15 0.09 25.20
CA SER A 101 -5.10 1.44 25.75
C SER A 101 -5.83 1.49 27.08
N HIS A 102 -5.37 2.35 27.97
CA HIS A 102 -6.17 2.92 29.04
C HIS A 102 -6.41 4.40 28.69
N ASP A 103 -7.66 4.76 28.43
CA ASP A 103 -8.07 6.14 28.18
C ASP A 103 -8.84 6.73 29.37
N PHE A 104 -8.61 8.02 29.64
CA PHE A 104 -9.40 8.78 30.60
C PHE A 104 -10.70 9.26 29.98
N ALA A 105 -11.74 9.39 30.81
CA ALA A 105 -13.04 9.87 30.36
C ALA A 105 -12.93 11.29 29.79
N PHE A 106 -13.41 11.51 28.55
CA PHE A 106 -13.29 12.82 27.91
C PHE A 106 -14.12 13.91 28.61
N ASP A 107 -15.14 13.51 29.38
CA ASP A 107 -16.06 14.42 30.06
C ASP A 107 -15.48 14.94 31.39
N ARG A 108 -14.26 14.52 31.71
CA ARG A 108 -13.46 15.01 32.83
C ARG A 108 -12.28 15.86 32.32
N PRO A 109 -11.73 16.74 33.16
CA PRO A 109 -10.49 17.41 32.84
C PRO A 109 -9.38 16.40 32.55
N ALA A 110 -8.55 16.71 31.55
CA ALA A 110 -7.33 15.97 31.28
C ALA A 110 -6.42 15.93 32.52
N HIS A 111 -5.59 14.90 32.61
CA HIS A 111 -4.67 14.75 33.72
C HIS A 111 -3.42 15.60 33.51
N ASP A 112 -2.94 16.22 34.59
CA ASP A 112 -1.71 17.02 34.58
C ASP A 112 -0.57 16.23 35.25
N TRP A 113 0.36 15.76 34.42
CA TRP A 113 1.57 15.04 34.78
C TRP A 113 2.83 15.90 34.67
N SER A 114 2.69 17.21 34.36
CA SER A 114 3.83 18.10 34.09
C SER A 114 4.83 18.21 35.25
N ALA A 115 4.39 17.98 36.49
CA ALA A 115 5.25 17.97 37.68
C ALA A 115 6.06 16.67 37.88
N ARG A 116 5.85 15.64 37.06
CA ARG A 116 6.41 14.29 37.24
C ARG A 116 7.57 14.02 36.29
N GLY A 117 8.49 13.16 36.72
CA GLY A 117 9.72 12.82 35.99
C GLY A 117 9.55 11.70 34.96
N GLY A 118 8.54 10.86 35.15
CA GLY A 118 8.24 9.75 34.25
C GLY A 118 7.05 8.93 34.70
N ILE A 119 6.90 7.80 34.02
CA ILE A 119 5.92 6.75 34.30
C ILE A 119 6.64 5.45 34.61
N ARG A 120 6.10 4.68 35.55
CA ARG A 120 6.65 3.38 35.94
C ARG A 120 5.54 2.37 36.14
N PHE A 121 5.87 1.10 36.02
CA PHE A 121 4.95 0.00 36.21
C PHE A 121 5.72 -1.30 36.46
N TRP A 122 5.09 -2.26 37.12
CA TRP A 122 5.65 -3.59 37.32
C TRP A 122 5.29 -4.49 36.15
N TRP A 123 6.30 -5.08 35.52
CA TRP A 123 6.14 -6.02 34.43
C TRP A 123 6.64 -7.40 34.82
N TYR A 124 5.84 -8.44 34.60
CA TYR A 124 6.25 -9.82 34.85
C TYR A 124 6.91 -10.43 33.61
N GLY A 125 8.23 -10.59 33.67
CA GLY A 125 8.99 -11.26 32.62
C GLY A 125 8.69 -12.76 32.60
N GLN A 126 8.16 -13.24 31.47
CA GLN A 126 7.70 -14.63 31.29
C GLN A 126 8.83 -15.63 31.01
N ASN A 127 10.09 -15.17 31.01
CA ASN A 127 11.22 -16.01 30.68
C ASN A 127 11.49 -17.06 31.79
N THR A 128 11.80 -18.29 31.41
CA THR A 128 12.14 -19.37 32.37
C THR A 128 13.51 -19.18 33.01
N ALA A 129 14.35 -18.34 32.42
CA ALA A 129 15.60 -17.80 32.95
C ALA A 129 15.87 -16.41 32.33
N PRO A 130 16.66 -15.53 32.96
CA PRO A 130 17.06 -14.27 32.35
C PRO A 130 17.72 -14.49 30.98
N LEU A 131 17.33 -13.69 29.99
CA LEU A 131 17.91 -13.70 28.65
C LEU A 131 19.14 -12.79 28.61
N PRO A 132 20.04 -12.96 27.61
CA PRO A 132 21.08 -11.99 27.35
C PRO A 132 20.48 -10.57 27.22
N PRO A 133 21.12 -9.53 27.80
CA PRO A 133 20.59 -8.17 27.75
C PRO A 133 20.28 -7.73 26.31
N GLY A 134 19.06 -7.24 26.08
CA GLY A 134 18.57 -6.77 24.78
C GLY A 134 18.10 -7.86 23.82
N SER A 135 18.04 -9.13 24.22
CA SER A 135 17.62 -10.25 23.35
C SER A 135 16.15 -10.70 23.53
N GLY A 136 15.44 -10.09 24.47
CA GLY A 136 14.01 -10.34 24.69
C GLY A 136 13.08 -9.68 23.66
N PRO A 137 11.77 -9.96 23.70
CA PRO A 137 10.79 -9.23 22.91
C PRO A 137 10.79 -7.75 23.29
N ARG A 138 10.70 -6.88 22.27
CA ARG A 138 10.59 -5.43 22.46
C ARG A 138 9.12 -5.06 22.55
N ILE A 139 8.74 -4.43 23.65
CA ILE A 139 7.37 -3.98 23.93
C ILE A 139 7.35 -2.46 23.78
N SER A 140 6.45 -1.93 22.96
CA SER A 140 6.29 -0.49 22.78
C SER A 140 5.29 0.05 23.80
N PHE A 141 5.59 1.24 24.33
CA PHE A 141 4.78 1.94 25.32
C PHE A 141 4.55 3.38 24.87
N GLU A 142 3.31 3.84 25.01
CA GLU A 142 2.85 5.08 24.41
C GLU A 142 2.12 5.97 25.41
N LEU A 143 2.25 7.28 25.23
CA LEU A 143 1.52 8.31 25.96
C LEU A 143 0.58 9.05 25.02
N LYS A 144 -0.63 9.33 25.51
CA LYS A 144 -1.65 10.13 24.83
C LYS A 144 -1.68 11.53 25.44
N ASP A 145 -1.19 12.52 24.71
CA ASP A 145 -1.05 13.90 25.17
C ASP A 145 -1.71 14.91 24.22
N GLY A 146 -2.29 15.97 24.78
CA GLY A 146 -2.93 17.03 24.00
C GLY A 146 -4.25 16.59 23.34
N GLY A 147 -4.80 17.45 22.49
CA GLY A 147 -6.10 17.20 21.87
C GLY A 147 -7.29 17.25 22.82
N ALA A 148 -8.47 16.92 22.31
CA ALA A 148 -9.72 17.01 23.07
C ALA A 148 -10.02 15.78 23.95
N ASN A 149 -9.36 14.65 23.68
CA ASN A 149 -9.49 13.35 24.36
C ASN A 149 -8.42 12.39 23.83
N GLY A 150 -8.31 11.18 24.40
CA GLY A 150 -7.29 10.19 24.04
C GLY A 150 -7.28 9.75 22.57
N GLU A 151 -8.42 9.82 21.89
CA GLU A 151 -8.54 9.50 20.46
C GLU A 151 -8.16 10.69 19.55
N ALA A 152 -8.03 11.88 20.13
CA ALA A 152 -7.60 13.11 19.49
C ALA A 152 -6.20 13.59 19.95
N SER A 153 -5.52 12.80 20.77
CA SER A 153 -4.21 13.13 21.36
C SER A 153 -3.04 12.83 20.44
N GLU A 154 -1.99 13.64 20.53
CA GLU A 154 -0.67 13.29 20.01
C GLU A 154 -0.19 12.00 20.70
N LEU A 155 0.34 11.07 19.90
CA LEU A 155 1.01 9.89 20.44
C LEU A 155 2.50 10.12 20.58
N TRP A 156 3.01 9.70 21.72
CA TRP A 156 4.41 9.76 22.07
C TRP A 156 4.86 8.36 22.43
N THR A 157 5.89 7.85 21.75
CA THR A 157 6.26 6.43 21.83
C THR A 157 7.66 6.21 22.39
N THR A 158 7.84 5.08 23.04
CA THR A 158 9.11 4.52 23.47
C THR A 158 8.97 3.00 23.59
N SER A 159 9.99 2.30 24.08
CA SER A 159 9.91 0.85 24.26
C SER A 159 10.92 0.34 25.28
N PHE A 160 10.66 -0.85 25.78
CA PHE A 160 11.59 -1.62 26.62
C PHE A 160 11.73 -3.05 26.07
N THR A 161 12.70 -3.78 26.58
CA THR A 161 12.97 -5.16 26.16
C THR A 161 12.77 -6.08 27.35
N ASP A 162 11.90 -7.07 27.22
CA ASP A 162 11.61 -8.04 28.28
C ASP A 162 12.62 -9.19 28.25
N ASP A 163 13.76 -9.01 28.91
CA ASP A 163 14.86 -9.98 28.98
C ASP A 163 15.10 -10.54 30.40
N TRP A 164 14.14 -10.36 31.32
CA TRP A 164 14.24 -10.82 32.71
C TRP A 164 13.22 -11.92 33.03
N GLN A 165 13.36 -12.47 34.24
CA GLN A 165 12.43 -13.43 34.81
C GLN A 165 11.76 -12.81 36.04
N GLY A 166 10.43 -12.95 36.15
CA GLY A 166 9.68 -12.48 37.30
C GLY A 166 9.33 -10.99 37.26
N TRP A 167 8.88 -10.45 38.39
CA TRP A 167 8.52 -9.03 38.48
C TRP A 167 9.74 -8.12 38.37
N HIS A 168 9.63 -7.13 37.50
CA HIS A 168 10.60 -6.07 37.33
C HIS A 168 9.89 -4.73 37.27
N LEU A 169 10.41 -3.74 38.00
CA LEU A 169 9.91 -2.39 37.92
C LEU A 169 10.51 -1.70 36.70
N VAL A 170 9.67 -1.43 35.70
CA VAL A 170 10.05 -0.68 34.50
C VAL A 170 9.85 0.81 34.81
N GLU A 171 10.93 1.59 34.77
CA GLU A 171 10.89 3.05 34.97
C GLU A 171 11.25 3.77 33.66
N ILE A 172 10.31 4.55 33.14
CA ILE A 172 10.44 5.26 31.87
C ILE A 172 10.33 6.78 32.13
N PRO A 173 11.44 7.52 32.06
CA PRO A 173 11.38 8.98 32.15
C PRO A 173 10.67 9.57 30.92
N PHE A 174 9.89 10.64 31.10
CA PHE A 174 9.14 11.27 30.00
C PHE A 174 10.04 11.78 28.87
N SER A 175 11.32 12.05 29.14
CA SER A 175 12.31 12.44 28.13
C SER A 175 12.66 11.36 27.10
N ARG A 176 12.39 10.08 27.39
CA ARG A 176 12.61 8.97 26.46
C ARG A 176 11.52 8.83 25.41
N PHE A 177 10.43 9.55 25.58
CA PHE A 177 9.36 9.54 24.59
C PHE A 177 9.71 10.44 23.42
N GLU A 178 9.41 9.92 22.24
CA GLU A 178 9.60 10.60 20.96
C GLU A 178 8.26 10.75 20.28
N TYR A 179 8.09 11.87 19.58
CA TYR A 179 6.86 12.16 18.87
C TYR A 179 6.65 11.07 17.81
N ARG A 180 5.48 10.44 17.83
CA ARG A 180 5.19 9.32 16.96
C ARG A 180 4.85 9.84 15.55
N THR A 181 5.86 9.95 14.69
CA THR A 181 5.69 10.47 13.31
C THR A 181 4.88 9.56 12.39
N ASP A 182 4.65 8.32 12.79
CA ASP A 182 3.95 7.28 12.06
C ASP A 182 2.51 7.06 12.53
N TYR A 183 1.90 7.89 13.39
CA TYR A 183 0.47 7.84 13.75
C TYR A 183 0.03 9.09 14.49
N GLN A 184 -0.97 9.82 13.97
CA GLN A 184 -1.51 11.04 14.59
C GLN A 184 -3.01 11.25 14.27
N PRO A 185 -3.85 11.56 15.26
CA PRO A 185 -5.21 12.02 15.04
C PRO A 185 -5.28 13.52 14.68
N VAL A 186 -6.46 13.99 14.27
CA VAL A 186 -6.65 15.33 13.67
C VAL A 186 -6.79 16.42 14.75
N GLY A 187 -5.83 17.35 14.83
CA GLY A 187 -6.01 18.65 15.51
C GLY A 187 -4.78 19.16 16.26
N GLY A 188 -4.54 20.48 16.21
CA GLY A 188 -3.73 21.23 17.19
C GLY A 188 -2.32 20.73 17.50
N ILE A 189 -1.67 20.03 16.56
CA ILE A 189 -0.38 19.37 16.72
C ILE A 189 0.71 20.43 16.90
N ASP A 190 1.46 20.36 17.99
CA ASP A 190 2.60 21.24 18.26
C ASP A 190 3.94 20.49 18.31
N HIS A 191 3.92 19.16 18.25
CA HIS A 191 5.09 18.27 18.38
C HIS A 191 5.81 18.46 19.72
N VAL A 192 5.06 18.77 20.77
CA VAL A 192 5.57 18.99 22.12
C VAL A 192 4.78 18.16 23.12
N LEU A 193 5.46 17.28 23.87
CA LEU A 193 4.81 16.42 24.86
C LEU A 193 4.29 17.28 26.02
N GLY A 194 3.08 17.80 25.92
CA GLY A 194 2.45 18.78 26.79
C GLY A 194 2.35 18.38 28.25
N LEU A 195 2.19 17.10 28.59
CA LEU A 195 2.01 16.54 29.95
C LEU A 195 0.92 17.19 30.82
N THR A 196 0.32 18.30 30.42
CA THR A 196 -0.73 19.04 31.13
C THR A 196 -2.11 18.61 30.66
N GLN A 197 -2.18 17.92 29.52
CA GLN A 197 -3.39 17.38 28.92
C GLN A 197 -3.22 15.90 28.59
N MET A 198 -2.93 15.09 29.61
CA MET A 198 -2.78 13.64 29.48
C MET A 198 -4.15 12.97 29.43
N TRP A 199 -4.32 12.07 28.46
CA TRP A 199 -5.57 11.37 28.21
C TRP A 199 -5.48 9.86 28.29
N GLY A 200 -4.29 9.30 28.53
CA GLY A 200 -4.11 7.87 28.66
C GLY A 200 -2.71 7.38 28.31
N TYR A 201 -2.58 6.05 28.27
CA TYR A 201 -1.37 5.36 27.81
C TYR A 201 -1.76 4.10 27.03
N ALA A 202 -0.83 3.55 26.25
CA ALA A 202 -1.05 2.32 25.50
C ALA A 202 0.20 1.42 25.45
N PHE A 203 -0.03 0.13 25.25
CA PHE A 203 1.01 -0.85 24.94
C PHE A 203 0.77 -1.43 23.54
N THR A 204 1.82 -1.51 22.74
CA THR A 204 1.80 -2.23 21.45
C THR A 204 2.68 -3.47 21.54
N PHE A 205 2.13 -4.62 21.12
CA PHE A 205 2.81 -5.91 21.20
C PHE A 205 3.51 -6.28 19.88
N PRO A 206 4.58 -7.08 19.95
CA PRO A 206 5.39 -7.43 18.79
C PRO A 206 4.63 -8.35 17.81
N VAL A 207 4.79 -8.05 16.53
CA VAL A 207 4.18 -8.80 15.41
C VAL A 207 4.89 -10.14 15.19
N GLY A 208 4.14 -11.14 14.74
CA GLY A 208 4.61 -12.48 14.41
C GLY A 208 4.93 -13.34 15.63
N ARG A 209 4.37 -12.99 16.80
CA ARG A 209 4.65 -13.70 18.06
C ARG A 209 3.46 -13.70 19.00
N ALA A 210 3.05 -14.91 19.39
CA ALA A 210 2.19 -15.12 20.54
C ALA A 210 2.95 -14.96 21.87
N GLY A 211 2.30 -14.39 22.87
CA GLY A 211 2.87 -14.19 24.20
C GLY A 211 1.81 -13.88 25.25
N GLU A 212 2.28 -13.85 26.49
CA GLU A 212 1.50 -13.50 27.68
C GLU A 212 2.23 -12.38 28.40
N PHE A 213 1.50 -11.50 29.07
CA PHE A 213 2.07 -10.51 29.97
C PHE A 213 1.26 -10.39 31.26
N MET A 214 1.93 -9.92 32.31
CA MET A 214 1.25 -9.42 33.49
C MET A 214 1.85 -8.07 33.89
N LEU A 215 0.96 -7.12 34.16
CA LEU A 215 1.26 -5.75 34.50
C LEU A 215 0.60 -5.41 35.84
N ASP A 216 1.32 -4.67 36.67
CA ASP A 216 0.81 -4.18 37.94
C ASP A 216 1.27 -2.75 38.24
N GLY A 217 0.46 -1.98 38.97
CA GLY A 217 0.77 -0.65 39.50
C GLY A 217 1.38 0.35 38.50
N VAL A 218 0.61 0.85 37.53
CA VAL A 218 1.04 1.97 36.69
C VAL A 218 0.98 3.26 37.49
N GLU A 219 2.11 3.94 37.60
CA GLU A 219 2.28 5.15 38.40
C GLU A 219 3.08 6.21 37.66
N VAL A 220 2.75 7.48 37.88
CA VAL A 220 3.67 8.58 37.56
C VAL A 220 4.59 8.83 38.74
N TYR A 221 5.89 8.94 38.49
CA TYR A 221 6.92 8.96 39.53
C TYR A 221 7.91 10.12 39.36
N GLY A 222 8.64 10.38 40.45
CA GLY A 222 9.74 11.34 40.47
C GLY A 222 9.30 12.79 40.27
N THR A 223 10.30 13.67 40.25
CA THR A 223 10.15 15.08 39.90
C THR A 223 10.58 15.26 38.44
N ALA A 224 9.86 16.09 37.69
CA ALA A 224 10.28 16.54 36.37
C ALA A 224 11.73 17.03 36.38
N ASP A 225 12.59 16.43 35.54
CA ASP A 225 13.91 17.00 35.23
C ASP A 225 13.74 18.06 34.13
N PRO A 226 14.04 19.34 34.42
CA PRO A 226 13.93 20.43 33.44
C PRO A 226 14.67 20.18 32.12
N VAL A 227 15.82 19.49 32.18
CA VAL A 227 16.65 19.17 31.00
C VAL A 227 16.04 18.03 30.19
N ALA A 228 15.43 17.08 30.88
CA ALA A 228 14.67 15.97 30.29
C ALA A 228 13.38 16.48 29.59
N GLN A 229 12.76 17.53 30.13
CA GLN A 229 11.57 18.14 29.57
C GLN A 229 11.85 19.09 28.40
N THR A 230 13.04 19.68 28.33
CA THR A 230 13.37 20.64 27.26
C THR A 230 14.20 19.98 26.17
N LYS A 231 13.85 20.18 24.89
CA LYS A 231 14.58 19.66 23.73
C LYS A 231 14.91 20.78 22.76
N VAL A 232 16.02 20.61 22.04
CA VAL A 232 16.38 21.45 20.89
C VAL A 232 16.01 20.70 19.62
N LEU A 233 15.33 21.40 18.71
CA LEU A 233 14.87 20.89 17.42
C LEU A 233 15.50 21.69 16.28
N THR A 234 15.67 21.06 15.13
CA THR A 234 15.98 21.73 13.87
C THR A 234 14.81 21.56 12.90
N ASP A 235 14.60 22.51 11.99
CA ASP A 235 13.50 22.46 11.02
C ASP A 235 13.71 21.41 9.91
N ALA A 236 14.97 21.06 9.63
CA ALA A 236 15.34 19.91 8.82
C ALA A 236 16.67 19.33 9.32
N THR A 237 17.01 18.12 8.85
CA THR A 237 18.34 17.54 9.10
C THR A 237 19.32 17.84 7.97
N VAL A 238 18.84 18.11 6.76
CA VAL A 238 19.65 18.47 5.60
C VAL A 238 19.14 19.79 5.05
N HIS A 239 20.06 20.73 4.80
CA HIS A 239 19.77 22.07 4.30
C HIS A 239 20.54 22.29 2.98
N PRO A 240 19.96 21.89 1.83
CA PRO A 240 20.56 22.14 0.53
C PRO A 240 20.61 23.64 0.24
N VAL A 241 21.76 24.11 -0.25
CA VAL A 241 21.98 25.49 -0.63
C VAL A 241 22.75 25.53 -1.94
N LYS A 242 22.32 26.40 -2.84
CA LYS A 242 23.07 26.67 -4.07
C LYS A 242 24.35 27.40 -3.71
N GLU A 243 25.41 27.05 -4.40
CA GLU A 243 26.67 27.77 -4.39
C GLU A 243 26.49 29.31 -4.51
N GLY A 244 27.16 30.06 -3.64
CA GLY A 244 27.00 31.51 -3.46
C GLY A 244 25.75 31.96 -2.71
N GLY A 245 24.94 31.03 -2.23
CA GLY A 245 23.75 31.28 -1.41
C GLY A 245 24.03 31.19 0.09
N SER A 246 22.97 31.30 0.89
CA SER A 246 23.03 31.08 2.34
C SER A 246 21.97 30.07 2.76
N ALA A 247 22.37 29.10 3.58
CA ALA A 247 21.46 28.17 4.24
C ALA A 247 21.02 28.75 5.59
N GLU A 248 19.73 28.68 5.87
CA GLU A 248 19.16 29.02 7.18
C GLU A 248 18.83 27.72 7.93
N VAL A 249 19.52 27.50 9.06
CA VAL A 249 19.21 26.40 9.98
C VAL A 249 18.43 26.98 11.13
N ARG A 250 17.14 26.63 11.23
CA ARG A 250 16.28 27.13 12.30
C ARG A 250 16.39 26.18 13.49
N VAL A 251 16.95 26.69 14.58
CA VAL A 251 17.09 25.99 15.86
C VAL A 251 15.98 26.46 16.80
N SER A 252 15.14 25.54 17.23
CA SER A 252 14.01 25.80 18.12
C SER A 252 14.20 25.14 19.47
N VAL A 253 13.62 25.71 20.52
CA VAL A 253 13.48 25.05 21.82
C VAL A 253 12.04 24.62 22.01
N ALA A 254 11.85 23.39 22.47
CA ALA A 254 10.54 22.83 22.80
C ALA A 254 10.58 22.29 24.22
N THR A 255 9.51 22.52 24.98
CA THR A 255 9.37 22.10 26.38
C THR A 255 8.19 21.18 26.49
N THR A 256 8.44 19.96 26.93
CA THR A 256 7.43 19.03 27.43
C THR A 256 6.53 19.80 28.41
N GLY A 257 5.26 20.06 28.07
CA GLY A 257 4.50 21.14 28.72
C GLY A 257 3.75 22.07 27.78
N SER A 258 4.41 22.40 26.66
CA SER A 258 4.25 23.63 25.89
C SER A 258 4.39 24.93 26.72
N GLY A 259 4.72 24.82 28.01
CA GLY A 259 5.03 25.92 28.91
C GLY A 259 6.36 26.60 28.58
N PRO A 260 6.65 27.81 29.08
CA PRO A 260 7.94 28.45 28.83
C PRO A 260 9.10 27.67 29.47
N LEU A 261 10.31 27.86 28.95
CA LEU A 261 11.54 27.30 29.52
C LEU A 261 11.65 27.61 31.02
N SER A 262 11.81 26.58 31.85
CA SER A 262 12.06 26.73 33.30
C SER A 262 13.48 27.24 33.58
N ASP A 263 14.44 26.76 32.80
CA ASP A 263 15.85 27.13 32.87
C ASP A 263 16.36 27.64 31.50
N PRO A 264 17.41 28.47 31.46
CA PRO A 264 17.95 28.94 30.19
C PRO A 264 18.57 27.78 29.38
N VAL A 265 18.20 27.68 28.11
CA VAL A 265 18.83 26.75 27.15
C VAL A 265 19.88 27.51 26.35
N THR A 266 21.05 26.90 26.24
CA THR A 266 22.15 27.44 25.43
C THR A 266 22.55 26.42 24.37
N VAL A 267 22.56 26.84 23.11
CA VAL A 267 22.99 26.01 21.97
C VAL A 267 24.24 26.65 21.39
N GLY A 268 25.40 26.09 21.72
CA GLY A 268 26.63 26.38 20.99
C GLY A 268 26.56 25.76 19.60
N TYR A 269 27.02 26.48 18.59
CA TYR A 269 27.11 25.97 17.23
C TYR A 269 28.50 26.22 16.64
N SER A 270 29.02 25.26 15.88
CA SER A 270 30.19 25.43 15.04
C SER A 270 30.02 24.67 13.74
N SER A 271 30.37 25.31 12.62
CA SER A 271 30.47 24.64 11.32
C SER A 271 31.86 24.02 11.20
N GLU A 272 31.98 22.74 11.53
CA GLU A 272 33.25 22.02 11.54
C GLU A 272 33.12 20.63 10.93
N GLY A 273 34.21 20.16 10.30
CA GLY A 273 34.21 18.89 9.56
C GLY A 273 33.53 19.00 8.21
N GLY A 274 33.08 17.86 7.68
CA GLY A 274 32.46 17.79 6.36
C GLY A 274 33.46 17.62 5.22
N THR A 275 32.98 17.88 4.01
CA THR A 275 33.76 17.79 2.77
C THR A 275 34.10 19.15 2.17
N ALA A 276 33.33 20.19 2.51
CA ALA A 276 33.61 21.57 2.10
C ALA A 276 34.80 22.14 2.89
N THR A 277 35.58 23.00 2.25
CA THR A 277 36.77 23.66 2.79
C THR A 277 36.41 25.00 3.44
N PRO A 278 36.63 25.16 4.77
CA PRO A 278 36.40 26.41 5.48
C PRO A 278 37.13 27.62 4.86
N GLY A 279 36.41 28.68 4.54
CA GLY A 279 36.94 29.93 3.99
C GLY A 279 37.18 29.93 2.48
N ALA A 280 37.13 28.75 1.83
CA ALA A 280 37.11 28.63 0.37
C ALA A 280 35.67 28.43 -0.13
N ASP A 281 34.97 27.44 0.43
CA ASP A 281 33.66 27.00 -0.09
C ASP A 281 32.50 27.58 0.75
N TYR A 282 32.78 27.96 2.00
CA TYR A 282 31.83 28.61 2.89
C TYR A 282 32.51 29.48 3.96
N GLU A 283 31.79 30.44 4.50
CA GLU A 283 32.24 31.24 5.64
C GLU A 283 32.02 30.44 6.95
N PRO A 284 33.08 30.10 7.70
CA PRO A 284 32.92 29.33 8.94
C PRO A 284 32.17 30.12 9.99
N VAL A 285 31.13 29.50 10.56
CA VAL A 285 30.31 30.09 11.61
C VAL A 285 30.55 29.40 12.94
N THR A 286 30.65 30.21 13.99
CA THR A 286 30.62 29.72 15.35
C THR A 286 29.93 30.75 16.24
N GLY A 287 29.20 30.28 17.22
CA GLY A 287 28.52 31.16 18.16
C GLY A 287 27.66 30.38 19.12
N THR A 288 26.79 31.14 19.79
CA THR A 288 25.91 30.60 20.82
C THR A 288 24.53 31.22 20.67
N LEU A 289 23.52 30.38 20.56
CA LEU A 289 22.11 30.77 20.69
C LEU A 289 21.70 30.61 22.15
N THR A 290 21.16 31.66 22.75
CA THR A 290 20.65 31.61 24.12
C THR A 290 19.13 31.82 24.12
N PHE A 291 18.43 30.90 24.77
CA PHE A 291 17.00 30.96 25.06
C PHE A 291 16.87 31.13 26.58
N PRO A 292 16.65 32.36 27.09
CA PRO A 292 16.52 32.59 28.52
C PRO A 292 15.38 31.80 29.15
N ALA A 293 15.44 31.55 30.46
CA ALA A 293 14.27 31.09 31.22
C ALA A 293 13.07 32.04 30.97
N GLY A 294 11.87 31.47 30.84
CA GLY A 294 10.67 32.18 30.43
C GLY A 294 10.44 32.23 28.91
N THR A 295 11.37 31.74 28.08
CA THR A 295 11.18 31.68 26.62
C THR A 295 10.04 30.72 26.27
N PRO A 296 9.04 31.12 25.46
CA PRO A 296 7.96 30.23 25.05
C PRO A 296 8.45 28.99 24.28
N SER A 297 7.79 27.84 24.49
CA SER A 297 7.99 26.64 23.65
C SER A 297 7.80 26.97 22.17
N GLY A 298 8.57 26.33 21.28
CA GLY A 298 8.58 26.58 19.85
C GLY A 298 9.33 27.85 19.41
N THR A 299 9.86 28.65 20.35
CA THR A 299 10.69 29.82 20.00
C THR A 299 11.91 29.36 19.21
N SER A 300 12.16 30.01 18.08
CA SER A 300 13.24 29.65 17.18
C SER A 300 14.23 30.80 16.96
N ARG A 301 15.47 30.42 16.66
CA ARG A 301 16.55 31.30 16.22
C ARG A 301 17.24 30.66 15.03
N THR A 302 17.74 31.48 14.11
CA THR A 302 18.38 30.99 12.88
C THR A 302 19.89 31.09 12.98
N VAL A 303 20.59 30.05 12.56
CA VAL A 303 22.00 30.09 12.20
C VAL A 303 22.08 30.18 10.67
N THR A 304 22.81 31.17 10.17
CA THR A 304 23.00 31.36 8.72
C THR A 304 24.39 30.88 8.34
N VAL A 305 24.48 29.94 7.40
CA VAL A 305 25.75 29.50 6.79
C VAL A 305 25.81 30.05 5.37
N THR A 306 26.78 30.91 5.09
CA THR A 306 26.96 31.51 3.76
C THR A 306 28.00 30.71 2.97
N THR A 307 27.63 30.31 1.76
CA THR A 307 28.50 29.59 0.83
C THR A 307 29.20 30.58 -0.11
N ALA A 308 30.42 30.26 -0.49
CA ALA A 308 31.17 31.00 -1.49
C ALA A 308 30.68 30.61 -2.90
N LYS A 309 31.10 31.40 -3.89
CA LYS A 309 30.83 31.12 -5.30
C LYS A 309 32.11 31.18 -6.10
N ASP A 310 32.35 30.18 -6.91
CA ASP A 310 33.38 30.14 -7.92
C ASP A 310 32.81 29.82 -9.32
N ARG A 311 33.64 29.21 -10.17
CA ARG A 311 33.34 28.95 -11.59
C ARG A 311 33.59 27.49 -11.98
N ASP A 312 34.10 26.68 -11.07
CA ASP A 312 34.41 25.30 -11.33
C ASP A 312 33.15 24.44 -11.17
N GLY A 313 33.10 23.30 -11.85
CA GLY A 313 31.97 22.39 -11.74
C GLY A 313 32.26 21.36 -10.67
N GLU A 314 31.46 21.32 -9.61
CA GLU A 314 31.77 20.55 -8.42
C GLU A 314 30.65 19.60 -8.01
N THR A 315 31.04 18.56 -7.28
CA THR A 315 30.10 17.67 -6.60
C THR A 315 29.59 18.29 -5.31
N ALA A 316 28.55 17.74 -4.73
CA ALA A 316 27.99 18.31 -3.51
C ALA A 316 28.97 18.18 -2.34
N GLU A 317 29.01 19.23 -1.53
CA GLU A 317 29.90 19.34 -0.38
C GLU A 317 29.11 19.59 0.89
N THR A 318 29.57 19.00 1.97
CA THR A 318 28.87 18.99 3.25
C THR A 318 29.55 19.89 4.26
N VAL A 319 28.73 20.66 4.98
CA VAL A 319 29.10 21.53 6.09
C VAL A 319 28.26 21.12 7.31
N PRO A 320 28.74 20.18 8.14
CA PRO A 320 28.07 19.82 9.38
C PRO A 320 28.02 21.02 10.32
N LEU A 321 26.86 21.28 10.91
CA LEU A 321 26.69 22.29 11.93
C LEU A 321 26.49 21.60 13.27
N LYS A 322 27.59 21.40 13.99
CA LYS A 322 27.60 20.72 15.27
C LYS A 322 26.91 21.55 16.33
N LEU A 323 25.94 20.96 17.03
CA LEU A 323 25.20 21.61 18.10
C LEU A 323 25.62 21.06 19.46
N THR A 324 26.13 21.94 20.33
CA THR A 324 26.40 21.62 21.74
C THR A 324 25.31 22.24 22.59
N VAL A 325 24.40 21.41 23.08
CA VAL A 325 23.23 21.85 23.85
C VAL A 325 23.49 21.74 25.34
N THR A 326 23.20 22.81 26.08
CA THR A 326 23.20 22.86 27.55
C THR A 326 21.83 23.30 28.04
N GLY A 327 21.27 22.61 29.03
CA GLY A 327 19.95 22.92 29.60
C GLY A 327 18.78 22.27 28.85
N ALA A 328 19.04 21.47 27.81
CA ALA A 328 18.04 20.72 27.05
C ALA A 328 18.65 19.46 26.43
N ARG A 329 17.80 18.52 26.01
CA ARG A 329 18.20 17.39 25.15
C ARG A 329 18.60 17.92 23.76
N PRO A 330 19.76 17.53 23.20
CA PRO A 330 20.14 17.89 21.84
C PRO A 330 19.22 17.22 20.80
N PRO A 331 19.20 17.73 19.55
CA PRO A 331 18.54 17.02 18.46
C PRO A 331 19.17 15.65 18.23
N ALA A 332 18.40 14.74 17.63
CA ALA A 332 18.86 13.36 17.37
C ALA A 332 20.04 13.30 16.40
N GLU A 333 20.10 14.24 15.46
CA GLU A 333 21.17 14.41 14.48
C GLU A 333 21.55 15.89 14.41
N ASP A 334 22.84 16.16 14.22
CA ASP A 334 23.29 17.52 13.91
C ASP A 334 22.81 17.93 12.50
N PRO A 335 22.35 19.17 12.31
CA PRO A 335 21.95 19.67 11.01
C PRO A 335 23.14 19.72 10.04
N LEU A 336 22.88 19.34 8.80
CA LEU A 336 23.87 19.27 7.72
C LEU A 336 23.53 20.30 6.65
N VAL A 337 24.35 21.34 6.51
CA VAL A 337 24.26 22.22 5.34
C VAL A 337 24.96 21.53 4.17
N VAL A 338 24.36 21.58 2.98
CA VAL A 338 24.92 20.95 1.78
C VAL A 338 25.00 21.95 0.65
N ILE A 339 26.21 22.24 0.20
CA ILE A 339 26.45 22.99 -1.03
C ILE A 339 26.11 22.06 -2.19
N ASP A 340 25.08 22.43 -2.96
CA ASP A 340 24.58 21.59 -4.05
C ASP A 340 25.62 21.40 -5.16
N ALA A 341 25.66 20.19 -5.72
CA ALA A 341 26.46 19.91 -6.91
C ALA A 341 26.01 20.83 -8.06
N HIS A 342 26.95 21.34 -8.85
CA HIS A 342 26.66 22.33 -9.88
C HIS A 342 27.70 22.28 -11.02
N GLY A 343 27.37 22.86 -12.18
CA GLY A 343 28.30 22.96 -13.31
C GLY A 343 28.69 21.65 -14.01
N LEU A 344 28.24 20.49 -13.52
CA LEU A 344 28.57 19.18 -14.09
C LEU A 344 27.62 18.78 -15.23
N PRO A 345 28.09 18.10 -16.31
CA PRO A 345 27.26 17.75 -17.46
C PRO A 345 26.01 16.92 -17.12
N TYR A 346 26.07 15.99 -16.16
CA TYR A 346 24.88 15.23 -15.78
C TYR A 346 23.78 16.08 -15.14
N LEU A 347 24.08 17.29 -14.67
CA LEU A 347 23.11 18.24 -14.11
C LEU A 347 22.53 19.19 -15.18
N ASP A 348 23.03 19.20 -16.42
CA ASP A 348 22.51 20.05 -17.48
C ASP A 348 21.30 19.38 -18.17
N PRO A 349 20.06 19.87 -17.95
CA PRO A 349 18.86 19.28 -18.54
C PRO A 349 18.80 19.47 -20.07
N LYS A 350 19.66 20.30 -20.66
CA LYS A 350 19.71 20.51 -22.11
C LYS A 350 20.51 19.43 -22.84
N LEU A 351 21.29 18.63 -22.11
CA LEU A 351 22.04 17.54 -22.71
C LEU A 351 21.14 16.30 -22.89
N PRO A 352 21.33 15.52 -23.98
CA PRO A 352 20.65 14.25 -24.14
C PRO A 352 20.89 13.33 -22.95
N VAL A 353 19.84 12.62 -22.49
CA VAL A 353 19.88 11.68 -21.36
C VAL A 353 21.09 10.74 -21.43
N LYS A 354 21.37 10.16 -22.60
CA LYS A 354 22.53 9.27 -22.80
C LYS A 354 23.88 9.92 -22.44
N LYS A 355 24.05 11.22 -22.72
CA LYS A 355 25.28 11.95 -22.34
C LYS A 355 25.34 12.19 -20.83
N ARG A 356 24.20 12.52 -20.22
CA ARG A 356 24.09 12.72 -18.76
C ARG A 356 24.39 11.42 -18.00
N VAL A 357 23.84 10.29 -18.46
CA VAL A 357 24.14 8.95 -17.91
C VAL A 357 25.62 8.62 -18.03
N ALA A 358 26.23 8.82 -19.20
CA ALA A 358 27.65 8.51 -19.39
C ALA A 358 28.57 9.36 -18.51
N ASP A 359 28.27 10.66 -18.35
CA ASP A 359 29.01 11.55 -17.47
C ASP A 359 28.86 11.14 -15.99
N LEU A 360 27.63 10.89 -15.53
CA LEU A 360 27.37 10.48 -14.16
C LEU A 360 28.04 9.14 -13.82
N LEU A 361 27.86 8.13 -14.67
CA LEU A 361 28.40 6.79 -14.47
C LEU A 361 29.93 6.78 -14.37
N ALA A 362 30.61 7.64 -15.14
CA ALA A 362 32.07 7.79 -15.10
C ALA A 362 32.58 8.42 -13.79
N ARG A 363 31.72 9.14 -13.07
CA ARG A 363 32.05 9.79 -11.78
C ARG A 363 31.78 8.90 -10.58
N MET A 364 31.01 7.83 -10.76
CA MET A 364 30.54 7.00 -9.65
C MET A 364 31.62 6.03 -9.14
N THR A 365 31.72 5.93 -7.81
CA THR A 365 32.51 4.89 -7.13
C THR A 365 31.79 3.53 -7.20
N PRO A 366 32.49 2.40 -6.95
CA PRO A 366 31.84 1.10 -6.81
C PRO A 366 30.72 1.09 -5.77
N GLN A 367 30.87 1.81 -4.66
CA GLN A 367 29.89 1.92 -3.59
C GLN A 367 28.64 2.67 -4.05
N GLU A 368 28.80 3.78 -4.78
CA GLU A 368 27.66 4.53 -5.34
C GLU A 368 26.92 3.70 -6.39
N LYS A 369 27.64 2.91 -7.20
CA LYS A 369 27.04 1.98 -8.17
C LYS A 369 26.25 0.88 -7.49
N ALA A 370 26.81 0.24 -6.46
CA ALA A 370 26.09 -0.75 -5.65
C ALA A 370 24.86 -0.15 -4.97
N GLY A 371 24.97 1.09 -4.48
CA GLY A 371 23.86 1.87 -3.95
C GLY A 371 22.71 2.01 -4.94
N GLN A 372 23.01 2.38 -6.20
CA GLN A 372 21.99 2.50 -7.24
C GLN A 372 21.28 1.18 -7.56
N MET A 373 21.95 0.03 -7.39
CA MET A 373 21.37 -1.30 -7.58
C MET A 373 20.61 -1.82 -6.35
N THR A 374 20.56 -1.05 -5.25
CA THR A 374 19.94 -1.44 -3.99
C THR A 374 18.61 -0.72 -3.80
N GLN A 375 17.53 -1.47 -3.63
CA GLN A 375 16.24 -0.97 -3.14
C GLN A 375 15.99 -1.49 -1.72
N ALA A 376 15.70 -0.58 -0.79
CA ALA A 376 15.35 -0.91 0.60
C ALA A 376 13.87 -0.58 0.89
N GLU A 377 13.27 -1.26 1.85
CA GLU A 377 11.93 -0.88 2.31
C GLU A 377 12.03 0.19 3.40
N ARG A 378 11.08 1.15 3.40
CA ARG A 378 11.14 2.34 4.25
C ARG A 378 11.22 2.07 5.75
N ASN A 379 10.52 1.05 6.27
CA ASN A 379 10.53 0.65 7.68
C ASN A 379 11.78 -0.15 8.06
N ALA A 380 12.51 -0.70 7.07
CA ALA A 380 13.75 -1.40 7.34
C ALA A 380 14.96 -0.47 7.58
N LEU A 381 14.86 0.81 7.21
CA LEU A 381 15.94 1.79 7.39
C LEU A 381 16.35 1.88 8.87
N LYS A 382 17.64 1.66 9.15
CA LYS A 382 18.20 1.80 10.51
C LYS A 382 18.35 3.27 10.92
N SER A 383 18.62 4.13 9.95
CA SER A 383 18.59 5.58 10.08
C SER A 383 18.21 6.17 8.72
N PRO A 384 17.44 7.27 8.66
CA PRO A 384 17.23 8.00 7.41
C PRO A 384 18.53 8.45 6.73
N GLY A 385 19.61 8.65 7.49
CA GLY A 385 20.94 8.99 6.96
C GLY A 385 21.56 7.90 6.08
N ASP A 386 21.12 6.64 6.22
CA ASP A 386 21.61 5.52 5.41
C ASP A 386 21.34 5.72 3.92
N ILE A 387 20.31 6.48 3.55
CA ILE A 387 19.99 6.83 2.15
C ILE A 387 21.21 7.48 1.50
N ALA A 388 21.83 8.46 2.16
CA ALA A 388 23.02 9.14 1.66
C ALA A 388 24.27 8.29 1.83
N ALA A 389 24.44 7.64 3.00
CA ALA A 389 25.64 6.90 3.35
C ALA A 389 25.91 5.71 2.40
N TYR A 390 24.84 5.03 1.96
CA TYR A 390 24.93 3.92 1.01
C TYR A 390 24.60 4.32 -0.43
N GLY A 391 24.24 5.59 -0.66
CA GLY A 391 23.84 6.09 -1.99
C GLY A 391 22.67 5.30 -2.59
N LEU A 392 21.67 4.98 -1.76
CA LEU A 392 20.57 4.09 -2.14
C LEU A 392 19.89 4.56 -3.42
N GLY A 393 19.66 3.63 -4.34
CA GLY A 393 19.03 3.89 -5.62
C GLY A 393 17.52 4.04 -5.51
N SER A 394 16.91 3.33 -4.58
CA SER A 394 15.48 3.27 -4.46
C SER A 394 15.04 2.94 -3.04
N LEU A 395 13.85 3.41 -2.69
CA LEU A 395 13.06 2.89 -1.58
C LEU A 395 11.73 2.36 -2.10
N LEU A 396 11.07 1.51 -1.32
CA LEU A 396 9.68 1.13 -1.57
C LEU A 396 8.81 1.17 -0.32
N SER A 397 7.50 1.15 -0.57
CA SER A 397 6.47 0.67 0.35
C SER A 397 5.94 -0.68 -0.14
N GLY A 398 6.08 -1.73 0.67
CA GLY A 398 5.35 -2.98 0.47
C GLY A 398 3.87 -2.86 0.86
N GLY A 399 3.09 -3.92 0.65
CA GLY A 399 1.66 -3.94 1.01
C GLY A 399 1.43 -3.62 2.48
N GLY A 400 0.68 -2.56 2.77
CA GLY A 400 0.44 -2.10 4.15
C GLY A 400 1.58 -1.29 4.79
N SER A 401 2.72 -1.08 4.12
CA SER A 401 3.76 -0.14 4.59
C SER A 401 3.38 1.28 4.22
N VAL A 402 2.66 1.94 5.12
CA VAL A 402 2.09 3.27 4.92
C VAL A 402 2.71 4.27 5.91
N PRO A 403 2.81 5.57 5.58
CA PRO A 403 2.97 6.59 6.60
C PRO A 403 1.72 6.62 7.47
N SER A 404 1.82 7.12 8.70
CA SER A 404 0.60 7.51 9.40
C SER A 404 0.62 8.94 9.95
N PRO A 405 -0.48 9.70 9.78
CA PRO A 405 -1.79 9.27 9.24
C PRO A 405 -1.73 8.93 7.73
N ASN A 406 -2.38 7.83 7.34
CA ASN A 406 -2.35 7.33 5.95
C ASN A 406 -3.22 8.23 5.05
N THR A 407 -2.64 9.35 4.64
CA THR A 407 -3.29 10.38 3.81
C THR A 407 -2.41 10.72 2.61
N PRO A 408 -2.99 11.14 1.47
CA PRO A 408 -2.20 11.53 0.30
C PRO A 408 -1.11 12.57 0.60
N ALA A 409 -1.38 13.53 1.48
CA ALA A 409 -0.42 14.56 1.89
C ALA A 409 0.75 13.97 2.73
N ALA A 410 0.45 13.10 3.69
CA ALA A 410 1.47 12.45 4.50
C ALA A 410 2.40 11.54 3.67
N TRP A 411 1.89 10.90 2.62
CA TRP A 411 2.71 10.19 1.65
C TRP A 411 3.68 11.14 0.93
N ALA A 412 3.19 12.27 0.42
CA ALA A 412 4.04 13.27 -0.23
C ALA A 412 5.12 13.81 0.73
N ASP A 413 4.75 14.11 1.98
CA ASP A 413 5.69 14.56 3.02
C ASP A 413 6.77 13.50 3.32
N MET A 414 6.37 12.24 3.46
CA MET A 414 7.28 11.12 3.70
C MET A 414 8.28 10.96 2.55
N VAL A 415 7.80 10.93 1.29
CA VAL A 415 8.66 10.77 0.11
C VAL A 415 9.61 11.96 -0.04
N ASP A 416 9.13 13.20 0.16
CA ASP A 416 9.96 14.40 0.14
C ASP A 416 11.06 14.35 1.22
N GLY A 417 10.72 13.86 2.41
CA GLY A 417 11.68 13.66 3.51
C GLY A 417 12.80 12.69 3.13
N TYR A 418 12.49 11.58 2.45
CA TYR A 418 13.51 10.65 1.95
C TYR A 418 14.32 11.24 0.78
N GLN A 419 13.69 11.97 -0.13
CA GLN A 419 14.39 12.66 -1.22
C GLN A 419 15.36 13.71 -0.70
N LEU A 420 15.00 14.43 0.37
CA LEU A 420 15.86 15.40 1.02
C LEU A 420 17.16 14.75 1.53
N ARG A 421 17.11 13.50 2.02
CA ARG A 421 18.30 12.75 2.45
C ARG A 421 19.27 12.49 1.30
N THR A 422 18.78 12.33 0.07
CA THR A 422 19.66 12.15 -1.11
C THR A 422 20.53 13.37 -1.40
N ARG A 423 20.11 14.55 -0.95
CA ARG A 423 20.85 15.80 -1.16
C ARG A 423 22.19 15.81 -0.43
N ALA A 424 22.33 15.03 0.65
CA ALA A 424 23.59 14.87 1.37
C ALA A 424 24.61 13.96 0.66
N ALA A 425 24.20 13.22 -0.37
CA ALA A 425 25.11 12.39 -1.15
C ALA A 425 25.94 13.23 -2.12
N ARG A 426 27.22 12.90 -2.28
CA ARG A 426 28.19 13.61 -3.15
C ARG A 426 27.68 13.90 -4.57
N LEU A 427 27.03 12.92 -5.22
CA LEU A 427 26.50 13.08 -6.58
C LEU A 427 25.03 13.51 -6.63
N GLN A 428 24.36 13.62 -5.47
CA GLN A 428 22.95 13.99 -5.32
C GLN A 428 22.00 13.25 -6.28
N ILE A 429 22.23 11.94 -6.45
CA ILE A 429 21.39 11.11 -7.30
C ILE A 429 20.06 10.87 -6.56
N PRO A 430 18.90 11.28 -7.11
CA PRO A 430 17.61 11.15 -6.44
C PRO A 430 17.20 9.67 -6.31
N LEU A 431 16.37 9.38 -5.31
CA LEU A 431 15.70 8.07 -5.20
C LEU A 431 14.67 7.94 -6.32
N VAL A 432 14.46 6.71 -6.80
CA VAL A 432 13.19 6.34 -7.42
C VAL A 432 12.38 5.58 -6.36
N TYR A 433 11.22 6.10 -5.95
CA TYR A 433 10.40 5.46 -4.91
C TYR A 433 9.36 4.55 -5.57
N GLY A 434 9.25 3.29 -5.14
CA GLY A 434 8.32 2.30 -5.69
C GLY A 434 7.16 1.96 -4.77
N VAL A 435 6.01 1.60 -5.33
CA VAL A 435 4.86 1.06 -4.61
C VAL A 435 4.10 0.07 -5.49
N ASP A 436 3.40 -0.88 -4.89
CA ASP A 436 2.33 -1.62 -5.55
C ASP A 436 1.07 -0.75 -5.61
N ALA A 437 0.69 -0.25 -6.79
CA ALA A 437 -0.60 0.40 -7.05
C ALA A 437 -1.41 -0.38 -8.09
N VAL A 438 -1.60 -1.68 -7.83
CA VAL A 438 -1.98 -2.69 -8.83
C VAL A 438 -3.45 -2.62 -9.30
N HIS A 439 -4.30 -1.87 -8.61
CA HIS A 439 -5.69 -1.62 -9.01
C HIS A 439 -6.17 -0.23 -8.52
N GLY A 440 -5.33 0.78 -8.74
CA GLY A 440 -5.46 2.11 -8.12
C GLY A 440 -4.37 2.33 -7.08
N HIS A 441 -4.29 3.52 -6.46
CA HIS A 441 -3.31 3.79 -5.41
C HIS A 441 -3.72 3.14 -4.07
N ASN A 442 -3.76 1.82 -4.11
CA ASN A 442 -4.52 0.94 -3.23
C ASN A 442 -3.99 0.86 -1.79
N ASN A 443 -2.76 1.25 -1.52
CA ASN A 443 -2.23 1.41 -0.16
C ASN A 443 -2.72 2.69 0.54
N VAL A 444 -3.26 3.67 -0.19
CA VAL A 444 -3.66 4.98 0.37
C VAL A 444 -5.14 4.99 0.71
N VAL A 445 -5.49 5.31 1.96
CA VAL A 445 -6.89 5.46 2.36
C VAL A 445 -7.53 6.62 1.59
N GLY A 446 -8.71 6.36 1.02
CA GLY A 446 -9.49 7.35 0.27
C GLY A 446 -9.16 7.46 -1.22
N SER A 447 -8.16 6.74 -1.73
CA SER A 447 -7.87 6.65 -3.17
C SER A 447 -9.00 5.95 -3.93
N THR A 448 -8.95 6.04 -5.26
CA THR A 448 -9.86 5.31 -6.14
C THR A 448 -9.37 3.87 -6.32
N ILE A 449 -10.22 2.89 -5.99
CA ILE A 449 -9.90 1.47 -6.17
C ILE A 449 -10.67 0.91 -7.37
N MET A 450 -9.92 0.52 -8.39
CA MET A 450 -10.39 -0.12 -9.61
C MET A 450 -10.77 -1.59 -9.34
N PRO A 451 -11.56 -2.22 -10.22
CA PRO A 451 -11.64 -3.67 -10.25
C PRO A 451 -10.26 -4.28 -10.42
N HIS A 452 -10.00 -5.42 -9.76
CA HIS A 452 -8.80 -6.20 -10.03
C HIS A 452 -8.75 -6.66 -11.50
N ASN A 453 -7.55 -7.00 -11.97
CA ASN A 453 -7.28 -7.24 -13.40
C ASN A 453 -8.17 -8.29 -14.03
N ILE A 454 -8.58 -9.35 -13.32
CA ILE A 454 -9.53 -10.33 -13.84
C ILE A 454 -10.86 -9.68 -14.25
N GLY A 455 -11.36 -8.76 -13.43
CA GLY A 455 -12.56 -7.98 -13.74
C GLY A 455 -12.34 -7.00 -14.89
N LEU A 456 -11.18 -6.35 -14.95
CA LEU A 456 -10.83 -5.46 -16.06
C LEU A 456 -10.70 -6.24 -17.38
N GLY A 457 -10.11 -7.44 -17.37
CA GLY A 457 -10.05 -8.33 -18.53
C GLY A 457 -11.43 -8.83 -18.96
N ALA A 458 -12.36 -9.03 -18.02
CA ALA A 458 -13.75 -9.37 -18.32
C ALA A 458 -14.45 -8.31 -19.19
N SER A 459 -14.02 -7.05 -19.13
CA SER A 459 -14.57 -5.96 -19.94
C SER A 459 -14.25 -6.05 -21.43
N ARG A 460 -13.14 -6.74 -21.80
CA ARG A 460 -12.57 -6.74 -23.17
C ARG A 460 -12.36 -5.32 -23.73
N ASP A 461 -12.03 -4.35 -22.87
CA ASP A 461 -11.92 -2.93 -23.22
C ASP A 461 -10.51 -2.36 -22.94
N PRO A 462 -9.60 -2.42 -23.93
CA PRO A 462 -8.27 -1.81 -23.83
C PRO A 462 -8.28 -0.29 -23.59
N GLU A 463 -9.28 0.44 -24.09
CA GLU A 463 -9.36 1.89 -23.86
C GLU A 463 -9.72 2.20 -22.41
N LEU A 464 -10.56 1.37 -21.79
CA LEU A 464 -10.83 1.44 -20.37
C LEU A 464 -9.58 1.08 -19.56
N ALA A 465 -8.82 0.05 -19.93
CA ALA A 465 -7.56 -0.28 -19.27
C ALA A 465 -6.52 0.86 -19.36
N GLU A 466 -6.46 1.60 -20.47
CA GLU A 466 -5.64 2.81 -20.57
C GLU A 466 -6.10 3.89 -19.59
N ARG A 467 -7.41 4.13 -19.49
CA ARG A 467 -7.98 5.14 -18.58
C ARG A 467 -7.81 4.77 -17.11
N THR A 468 -7.94 3.49 -16.74
CA THR A 468 -7.66 3.05 -15.36
C THR A 468 -6.20 3.28 -15.01
N GLY A 469 -5.26 2.91 -15.89
CA GLY A 469 -3.83 3.19 -15.71
C GLY A 469 -3.51 4.68 -15.60
N ALA A 470 -4.20 5.54 -16.36
CA ALA A 470 -4.03 6.99 -16.29
C ALA A 470 -4.51 7.59 -14.96
N VAL A 471 -5.64 7.12 -14.43
CA VAL A 471 -6.14 7.52 -13.10
C VAL A 471 -5.18 7.04 -12.01
N THR A 472 -4.76 5.78 -12.04
CA THR A 472 -3.79 5.23 -11.09
C THR A 472 -2.51 6.07 -11.06
N ALA A 473 -1.91 6.35 -12.23
CA ALA A 473 -0.69 7.14 -12.30
C ALA A 473 -0.85 8.57 -11.78
N ALA A 474 -1.99 9.22 -12.03
CA ALA A 474 -2.26 10.55 -11.52
C ALA A 474 -2.35 10.56 -9.98
N GLU A 475 -3.05 9.59 -9.38
CA GLU A 475 -3.15 9.49 -7.92
C GLU A 475 -1.82 9.10 -7.27
N VAL A 476 -1.09 8.13 -7.83
CA VAL A 476 0.22 7.70 -7.34
C VAL A 476 1.21 8.85 -7.38
N ARG A 477 1.32 9.55 -8.52
CA ARG A 477 2.29 10.65 -8.69
C ARG A 477 1.99 11.84 -7.80
N ALA A 478 0.71 12.14 -7.52
CA ALA A 478 0.30 13.19 -6.60
C ALA A 478 0.79 12.97 -5.16
N THR A 479 0.98 11.71 -4.75
CA THR A 479 1.54 11.34 -3.44
C THR A 479 3.07 11.32 -3.39
N GLY A 480 3.73 11.81 -4.44
CA GLY A 480 5.19 11.88 -4.54
C GLY A 480 5.87 10.62 -5.09
N VAL A 481 5.12 9.53 -5.31
CA VAL A 481 5.67 8.25 -5.78
C VAL A 481 5.81 8.25 -7.32
N PRO A 482 7.02 8.10 -7.90
CA PRO A 482 7.23 8.15 -9.34
C PRO A 482 7.17 6.80 -10.06
N TRP A 483 7.07 5.67 -9.34
CA TRP A 483 7.20 4.33 -9.90
C TRP A 483 6.18 3.36 -9.30
N ASP A 484 5.46 2.68 -10.17
CA ASP A 484 4.43 1.70 -9.85
C ASP A 484 4.85 0.29 -10.29
N PHE A 485 4.66 -0.69 -9.41
CA PHE A 485 4.87 -2.11 -9.65
C PHE A 485 3.66 -2.74 -10.37
N ALA A 486 3.21 -2.14 -11.47
CA ALA A 486 2.10 -2.61 -12.28
C ALA A 486 2.35 -2.35 -13.78
N PRO A 487 1.73 -3.13 -14.69
CA PRO A 487 0.76 -4.21 -14.45
C PRO A 487 1.36 -5.61 -14.26
N CYS A 488 0.61 -6.51 -13.61
CA CYS A 488 0.80 -7.96 -13.75
C CYS A 488 0.30 -8.39 -15.14
N LEU A 489 1.22 -8.84 -16.00
CA LEU A 489 0.97 -9.42 -17.33
C LEU A 489 0.97 -10.95 -17.26
N CYS A 490 0.49 -11.45 -16.12
CA CYS A 490 0.40 -12.85 -15.83
C CYS A 490 -0.70 -13.47 -16.71
N VAL A 491 -0.43 -14.65 -17.28
CA VAL A 491 -1.44 -15.45 -17.97
C VAL A 491 -1.77 -16.63 -17.04
N THR A 492 -2.89 -16.54 -16.33
CA THR A 492 -3.32 -17.57 -15.38
C THR A 492 -3.71 -18.84 -16.11
N ARG A 493 -3.20 -19.99 -15.67
CA ARG A 493 -3.50 -21.31 -16.28
C ARG A 493 -4.13 -22.30 -15.31
N ASP A 494 -4.20 -21.94 -14.02
CA ASP A 494 -4.78 -22.75 -12.96
C ASP A 494 -5.35 -21.86 -11.85
N GLU A 495 -6.68 -21.78 -11.79
CA GLU A 495 -7.40 -20.89 -10.87
C GLU A 495 -7.23 -21.29 -9.39
N ARG A 496 -6.53 -22.37 -9.06
CA ARG A 496 -6.09 -22.65 -7.68
C ARG A 496 -5.05 -21.65 -7.18
N TRP A 497 -4.42 -20.89 -8.07
CA TRP A 497 -3.41 -19.90 -7.73
C TRP A 497 -4.01 -18.69 -7.01
N GLY A 498 -3.43 -18.32 -5.88
CA GLY A 498 -3.88 -17.20 -5.05
C GLY A 498 -3.69 -15.81 -5.66
N ARG A 499 -3.07 -15.70 -6.84
CA ARG A 499 -2.92 -14.43 -7.59
C ARG A 499 -3.70 -14.41 -8.91
N SER A 500 -4.59 -15.36 -9.14
CA SER A 500 -5.37 -15.44 -10.39
C SER A 500 -6.12 -14.13 -10.68
N TYR A 501 -6.57 -13.41 -9.64
CA TYR A 501 -7.25 -12.12 -9.80
C TYR A 501 -6.36 -11.00 -10.33
N GLU A 502 -5.04 -11.11 -10.17
CA GLU A 502 -4.06 -10.15 -10.71
C GLU A 502 -3.84 -10.35 -12.21
N ALA A 503 -4.25 -11.48 -12.79
CA ALA A 503 -4.20 -11.74 -14.22
C ALA A 503 -5.42 -11.16 -14.94
N PHE A 504 -5.24 -10.61 -16.14
CA PHE A 504 -6.37 -10.18 -16.98
C PHE A 504 -7.19 -11.36 -17.54
N GLY A 505 -6.63 -12.57 -17.56
CA GLY A 505 -7.31 -13.78 -17.98
C GLY A 505 -6.36 -14.90 -18.38
N GLU A 506 -6.93 -15.99 -18.91
CA GLU A 506 -6.17 -17.21 -19.25
C GLU A 506 -5.63 -17.25 -20.69
N ASP A 507 -6.15 -16.39 -21.58
CA ASP A 507 -5.72 -16.30 -22.98
C ASP A 507 -4.63 -15.21 -23.13
N PRO A 508 -3.43 -15.54 -23.65
CA PRO A 508 -2.38 -14.55 -23.88
C PRO A 508 -2.82 -13.40 -24.79
N ALA A 509 -3.74 -13.61 -25.74
CA ALA A 509 -4.25 -12.54 -26.62
C ALA A 509 -5.05 -11.50 -25.82
N LEU A 510 -5.80 -11.94 -24.81
CA LEU A 510 -6.54 -11.04 -23.92
C LEU A 510 -5.57 -10.21 -23.07
N VAL A 511 -4.60 -10.85 -22.41
CA VAL A 511 -3.61 -10.16 -21.59
C VAL A 511 -2.83 -9.13 -22.43
N THR A 512 -2.40 -9.52 -23.63
CA THR A 512 -1.71 -8.63 -24.58
C THR A 512 -2.57 -7.41 -24.95
N SER A 513 -3.87 -7.59 -25.15
CA SER A 513 -4.77 -6.47 -25.49
C SER A 513 -4.92 -5.45 -24.36
N MET A 514 -4.78 -5.86 -23.09
CA MET A 514 -4.95 -5.00 -21.91
C MET A 514 -3.70 -4.17 -21.55
N GLU A 515 -2.57 -4.40 -22.23
CA GLU A 515 -1.32 -3.66 -22.00
C GLU A 515 -1.38 -2.16 -22.33
N THR A 516 -2.48 -1.69 -22.90
CA THR A 516 -2.81 -0.27 -22.96
C THR A 516 -2.77 0.41 -21.60
N VAL A 517 -2.95 -0.33 -20.49
CA VAL A 517 -2.72 0.18 -19.12
C VAL A 517 -1.33 0.82 -18.95
N ILE A 518 -0.28 0.27 -19.58
CA ILE A 518 1.10 0.81 -19.54
C ILE A 518 1.14 2.20 -20.18
N ARG A 519 0.38 2.42 -21.25
CA ARG A 519 0.30 3.73 -21.92
C ARG A 519 -0.42 4.74 -21.03
N GLY A 520 -1.47 4.33 -20.32
CA GLY A 520 -2.14 5.16 -19.31
C GLY A 520 -1.17 5.63 -18.24
N MET A 521 -0.34 4.69 -17.75
CA MET A 521 0.61 4.94 -16.67
C MET A 521 1.81 5.80 -17.09
N GLN A 522 2.44 5.49 -18.23
CA GLN A 522 3.72 6.11 -18.64
C GLN A 522 3.59 7.18 -19.72
N GLY A 523 2.52 7.16 -20.50
CA GLY A 523 2.37 7.99 -21.70
C GLY A 523 3.04 7.36 -22.92
N ALA A 524 3.66 8.19 -23.77
CA ALA A 524 4.25 7.73 -25.03
C ALA A 524 5.37 6.68 -24.84
N PRO A 525 5.46 5.66 -25.74
CA PRO A 525 6.47 4.61 -25.65
C PRO A 525 7.94 5.05 -25.67
N ASP A 526 8.23 6.25 -26.19
CA ASP A 526 9.59 6.81 -26.19
C ASP A 526 9.98 7.44 -24.83
N GLY A 527 9.04 7.52 -23.88
CA GLY A 527 9.24 8.08 -22.54
C GLY A 527 9.19 9.60 -22.47
N ARG A 528 8.80 10.31 -23.55
CA ARG A 528 8.78 11.79 -23.55
C ARG A 528 7.73 12.42 -22.62
N ASP A 529 6.77 11.64 -22.17
CA ASP A 529 5.69 12.05 -21.25
C ASP A 529 6.01 11.73 -19.78
N LEU A 530 7.09 11.00 -19.51
CA LEU A 530 7.33 10.36 -18.21
C LEU A 530 7.68 11.35 -17.08
N ASP A 531 8.08 12.57 -17.42
CA ASP A 531 8.38 13.65 -16.47
C ASP A 531 7.14 14.50 -16.09
N ARG A 532 5.97 14.16 -16.64
CA ARG A 532 4.70 14.82 -16.31
C ARG A 532 4.24 14.45 -14.90
N PRO A 533 3.50 15.36 -14.22
CA PRO A 533 3.04 15.14 -12.85
C PRO A 533 1.87 14.15 -12.73
N ASP A 534 1.39 13.59 -13.85
CA ASP A 534 0.31 12.61 -13.93
C ASP A 534 0.77 11.26 -14.50
N LYS A 535 2.08 10.99 -14.49
CA LYS A 535 2.70 9.79 -15.06
C LYS A 535 3.66 9.14 -14.06
N VAL A 536 3.75 7.82 -14.16
CA VAL A 536 4.63 6.98 -13.35
C VAL A 536 5.40 6.02 -14.25
N LEU A 537 6.59 5.61 -13.80
CA LEU A 537 7.29 4.47 -14.39
C LEU A 537 6.47 3.21 -14.13
N ALA A 538 6.24 2.38 -15.14
CA ALA A 538 5.50 1.12 -14.99
C ALA A 538 6.44 -0.09 -14.90
N THR A 539 5.92 -1.19 -14.38
CA THR A 539 6.61 -2.46 -14.18
C THR A 539 5.79 -3.60 -14.77
N ALA A 540 6.23 -4.20 -15.87
CA ALA A 540 5.61 -5.45 -16.33
C ALA A 540 6.07 -6.61 -15.44
N LYS A 541 5.12 -7.31 -14.81
CA LYS A 541 5.43 -8.40 -13.85
C LYS A 541 4.50 -9.64 -13.96
N HIS A 542 4.87 -10.83 -13.48
CA HIS A 542 6.24 -11.20 -13.12
C HIS A 542 6.86 -12.04 -14.24
N TYR A 543 8.03 -11.61 -14.73
CA TYR A 543 8.72 -12.21 -15.86
C TYR A 543 9.46 -13.50 -15.44
N VAL A 544 9.15 -14.69 -15.94
CA VAL A 544 8.02 -15.02 -16.78
C VAL A 544 7.49 -16.39 -16.39
N GLY A 545 6.18 -16.59 -16.56
CA GLY A 545 5.55 -17.89 -16.34
C GLY A 545 4.91 -18.04 -14.96
N ASP A 546 4.82 -16.99 -14.16
CA ASP A 546 4.18 -17.01 -12.83
C ASP A 546 2.78 -17.65 -12.83
N GLY A 547 1.91 -17.26 -13.75
CA GLY A 547 0.56 -17.82 -13.88
C GLY A 547 0.49 -19.26 -14.43
N GLY A 548 1.63 -19.87 -14.79
CA GLY A 548 1.73 -21.23 -15.32
C GLY A 548 2.30 -22.26 -14.35
N THR A 549 2.45 -21.91 -13.07
CA THR A 549 3.04 -22.81 -12.07
C THR A 549 2.16 -24.04 -11.84
N ALA A 550 2.80 -25.20 -11.66
CA ALA A 550 2.07 -26.46 -11.47
C ALA A 550 1.56 -26.58 -10.02
N TYR A 551 0.31 -26.99 -9.84
CA TYR A 551 -0.23 -27.28 -8.51
C TYR A 551 0.58 -28.36 -7.77
N GLY A 552 0.93 -28.10 -6.51
CA GLY A 552 1.78 -28.92 -5.66
C GLY A 552 3.29 -28.77 -5.92
N SER A 553 3.72 -27.83 -6.76
CA SER A 553 5.14 -27.64 -7.10
C SER A 553 5.86 -26.59 -6.26
N SER A 554 5.13 -25.80 -5.47
CA SER A 554 5.76 -24.79 -4.61
C SER A 554 6.58 -25.43 -3.50
N THR A 555 7.70 -24.80 -3.19
CA THR A 555 8.58 -25.16 -2.06
C THR A 555 8.62 -24.05 -1.01
N THR A 556 7.77 -23.03 -1.13
CA THR A 556 7.73 -21.87 -0.24
C THR A 556 6.66 -22.07 0.81
N GLY A 557 7.06 -22.23 2.08
CA GLY A 557 6.14 -22.27 3.21
C GLY A 557 5.00 -23.29 3.02
N SER A 558 3.76 -22.83 3.18
CA SER A 558 2.54 -23.63 3.00
C SER A 558 1.89 -23.46 1.62
N TYR A 559 2.54 -22.74 0.69
CA TYR A 559 1.98 -22.47 -0.62
C TYR A 559 1.89 -23.76 -1.42
N THR A 560 0.85 -23.88 -2.24
CA THR A 560 0.62 -25.11 -3.02
C THR A 560 1.00 -24.90 -4.47
N ILE A 561 0.90 -23.69 -5.01
CA ILE A 561 1.11 -23.39 -6.43
C ILE A 561 1.92 -22.10 -6.62
N ASP A 562 1.65 -21.04 -5.84
CA ASP A 562 2.37 -19.78 -5.94
C ASP A 562 3.88 -19.97 -5.72
N GLN A 563 4.69 -19.23 -6.49
CA GLN A 563 6.16 -19.34 -6.51
C GLN A 563 6.70 -20.74 -6.89
N GLY A 564 5.86 -21.60 -7.45
CA GLY A 564 6.20 -22.96 -7.86
C GLY A 564 7.00 -23.04 -9.17
N VAL A 565 6.80 -24.16 -9.88
CA VAL A 565 7.51 -24.50 -11.10
C VAL A 565 6.56 -24.49 -12.29
N THR A 566 6.88 -23.67 -13.29
CA THR A 566 6.21 -23.63 -14.58
C THR A 566 6.90 -24.59 -15.53
N ARG A 567 6.22 -25.70 -15.85
CA ARG A 567 6.73 -26.76 -16.72
C ARG A 567 6.17 -26.60 -18.12
N VAL A 568 7.02 -26.26 -19.08
CA VAL A 568 6.62 -25.88 -20.43
C VAL A 568 7.69 -26.26 -21.43
N THR A 569 7.35 -26.36 -22.71
CA THR A 569 8.33 -26.27 -23.79
C THR A 569 8.70 -24.82 -24.06
N ARG A 570 9.80 -24.57 -24.77
CA ARG A 570 10.19 -23.21 -25.19
C ARG A 570 9.15 -22.57 -26.10
N GLN A 571 8.50 -23.36 -26.93
CA GLN A 571 7.43 -22.90 -27.82
C GLN A 571 6.20 -22.46 -27.02
N GLU A 572 5.78 -23.24 -26.02
CA GLU A 572 4.64 -22.89 -25.15
C GLU A 572 4.94 -21.66 -24.30
N LEU A 573 6.15 -21.55 -23.73
CA LEU A 573 6.56 -20.35 -23.01
C LEU A 573 6.50 -19.11 -23.91
N ASP A 574 6.96 -19.22 -25.17
CA ASP A 574 6.92 -18.11 -26.13
C ASP A 574 5.50 -17.71 -26.52
N ALA A 575 4.64 -18.69 -26.77
CA ALA A 575 3.26 -18.48 -27.22
C ALA A 575 2.32 -17.97 -26.12
N VAL A 576 2.52 -18.42 -24.87
CA VAL A 576 1.62 -18.10 -23.75
C VAL A 576 2.22 -17.01 -22.88
N HIS A 577 3.34 -17.26 -22.23
CA HIS A 577 3.79 -16.42 -21.13
C HIS A 577 4.68 -15.25 -21.57
N LEU A 578 5.42 -15.36 -22.69
CA LEU A 578 6.26 -14.27 -23.20
C LEU A 578 5.52 -13.32 -24.15
N ALA A 579 4.39 -13.73 -24.71
CA ALA A 579 3.66 -12.94 -25.69
C ALA A 579 3.27 -11.56 -25.15
N PRO A 580 2.70 -11.42 -23.92
CA PRO A 580 2.41 -10.11 -23.35
C PRO A 580 3.68 -9.26 -23.13
N PHE A 581 4.73 -9.82 -22.51
CA PHE A 581 5.96 -9.06 -22.27
C PHE A 581 6.61 -8.49 -23.54
N ARG A 582 6.45 -9.17 -24.68
CA ARG A 582 6.93 -8.65 -25.97
C ARG A 582 6.19 -7.37 -26.37
N GLU A 583 4.88 -7.31 -26.15
CA GLU A 583 4.09 -6.12 -26.43
C GLU A 583 4.38 -5.00 -25.41
N ALA A 584 4.64 -5.36 -24.15
CA ALA A 584 5.00 -4.39 -23.11
C ALA A 584 6.31 -3.68 -23.42
N VAL A 585 7.31 -4.44 -23.93
CA VAL A 585 8.58 -3.88 -24.39
C VAL A 585 8.38 -2.95 -25.60
N LYS A 586 7.51 -3.29 -26.57
CA LYS A 586 7.19 -2.39 -27.69
C LYS A 586 6.50 -1.11 -27.23
N ARG A 587 5.69 -1.19 -26.16
CA ARG A 587 5.02 -0.05 -25.52
C ARG A 587 5.95 0.77 -24.64
N GLY A 588 7.22 0.39 -24.55
CA GLY A 588 8.25 1.15 -23.84
C GLY A 588 8.13 1.04 -22.33
N VAL A 589 7.67 -0.10 -21.79
CA VAL A 589 7.63 -0.33 -20.33
C VAL A 589 8.99 -0.02 -19.70
N GLY A 590 8.98 0.73 -18.60
CA GLY A 590 10.17 1.29 -17.99
C GLY A 590 10.98 0.27 -17.17
N THR A 591 10.28 -0.70 -16.58
CA THR A 591 10.88 -1.75 -15.77
C THR A 591 10.21 -3.10 -15.98
N VAL A 592 10.93 -4.18 -15.66
CA VAL A 592 10.41 -5.56 -15.64
C VAL A 592 10.83 -6.22 -14.34
N MET A 593 9.90 -6.92 -13.70
CA MET A 593 10.17 -7.64 -12.46
C MET A 593 10.11 -9.14 -12.69
N PRO A 594 11.20 -9.93 -12.52
CA PRO A 594 11.15 -11.37 -12.65
C PRO A 594 10.34 -12.04 -11.55
N SER A 595 9.72 -13.19 -11.87
CA SER A 595 8.89 -13.99 -10.95
C SER A 595 9.72 -14.75 -9.92
N TYR A 596 9.18 -15.00 -8.73
CA TYR A 596 9.71 -16.02 -7.81
C TYR A 596 9.75 -17.43 -8.41
N SER A 597 8.87 -17.72 -9.37
CA SER A 597 8.71 -19.05 -9.95
C SER A 597 9.99 -19.53 -10.65
N SER A 598 10.07 -20.84 -10.80
CA SER A 598 11.08 -21.47 -11.67
C SER A 598 10.45 -21.85 -13.00
N VAL A 599 11.23 -21.78 -14.07
CA VAL A 599 10.87 -22.35 -15.37
C VAL A 599 11.63 -23.65 -15.56
N ASP A 600 10.92 -24.71 -15.94
CA ASP A 600 11.46 -26.03 -16.26
C ASP A 600 11.09 -26.39 -17.71
N PHE A 601 12.11 -26.43 -18.58
CA PHE A 601 11.93 -26.71 -20.00
C PHE A 601 11.83 -28.21 -20.24
N THR A 602 10.62 -28.68 -20.57
CA THR A 602 10.34 -30.11 -20.80
C THR A 602 10.96 -30.65 -22.10
N ASP A 603 11.46 -29.76 -22.96
CA ASP A 603 12.21 -30.05 -24.18
C ASP A 603 13.74 -30.07 -23.98
N ASP A 604 14.23 -29.89 -22.75
CA ASP A 604 15.62 -30.15 -22.36
C ASP A 604 15.74 -30.97 -21.05
N ALA A 605 16.96 -31.10 -20.52
CA ALA A 605 17.25 -31.90 -19.33
C ALA A 605 17.90 -31.06 -18.20
N ALA A 606 17.75 -29.73 -18.24
CA ALA A 606 18.38 -28.82 -17.27
C ALA A 606 17.64 -28.79 -15.92
N GLY A 607 16.35 -29.12 -15.90
CA GLY A 607 15.48 -29.02 -14.73
C GLY A 607 15.04 -27.58 -14.43
N PRO A 608 14.32 -27.37 -13.32
CA PRO A 608 13.79 -26.06 -12.96
C PRO A 608 14.89 -25.04 -12.62
N VAL A 609 14.79 -23.84 -13.19
CA VAL A 609 15.68 -22.71 -12.89
C VAL A 609 14.85 -21.53 -12.38
N LYS A 610 15.19 -21.02 -11.19
CA LYS A 610 14.60 -19.79 -10.62
C LYS A 610 14.78 -18.62 -11.59
N MET A 611 13.71 -17.86 -11.85
CA MET A 611 13.78 -16.76 -12.83
C MET A 611 14.82 -15.69 -12.46
N HIS A 612 15.03 -15.43 -11.17
CA HIS A 612 16.09 -14.53 -10.69
C HIS A 612 17.52 -15.02 -10.95
N ALA A 613 17.71 -16.29 -11.34
CA ALA A 613 18.98 -16.86 -11.77
C ALA A 613 19.03 -17.14 -13.29
N ASN A 614 17.94 -16.87 -14.03
CA ASN A 614 17.79 -17.32 -15.42
C ASN A 614 18.37 -16.32 -16.43
N ALA A 615 19.69 -16.39 -16.63
CA ALA A 615 20.41 -15.54 -17.58
C ALA A 615 19.92 -15.68 -19.03
N GLU A 616 19.47 -16.88 -19.41
CA GLU A 616 18.97 -17.14 -20.76
C GLU A 616 17.71 -16.31 -21.05
N LEU A 617 16.75 -16.32 -20.13
CA LEU A 617 15.50 -15.60 -20.31
C LEU A 617 15.65 -14.10 -20.05
N ILE A 618 16.47 -13.67 -19.09
CA ILE A 618 16.63 -12.24 -18.78
C ILE A 618 17.54 -11.55 -19.81
N ASN A 619 18.78 -12.02 -19.99
CA ASN A 619 19.68 -11.39 -20.95
C ASN A 619 19.31 -11.79 -22.39
N GLY A 620 19.24 -13.09 -22.67
CA GLY A 620 19.06 -13.59 -24.04
C GLY A 620 17.68 -13.28 -24.64
N VAL A 621 16.60 -13.41 -23.87
CA VAL A 621 15.25 -13.17 -24.36
C VAL A 621 14.78 -11.73 -24.13
N LEU A 622 14.72 -11.27 -22.88
CA LEU A 622 14.15 -9.94 -22.57
C LEU A 622 15.04 -8.81 -23.09
N LYS A 623 16.32 -8.78 -22.71
CA LYS A 623 17.23 -7.67 -23.07
C LYS A 623 17.63 -7.74 -24.54
N ASP A 624 18.08 -8.89 -25.02
CA ASP A 624 18.65 -9.02 -26.37
C ASP A 624 17.58 -9.21 -27.45
N ARG A 625 16.78 -10.29 -27.35
CA ARG A 625 15.81 -10.65 -28.40
C ARG A 625 14.61 -9.70 -28.47
N MET A 626 14.07 -9.27 -27.33
CA MET A 626 12.96 -8.31 -27.28
C MET A 626 13.43 -6.84 -27.33
N GLY A 627 14.71 -6.58 -27.02
CA GLY A 627 15.28 -5.24 -27.08
C GLY A 627 14.94 -4.34 -25.89
N PHE A 628 14.65 -4.92 -24.72
CA PHE A 628 14.29 -4.17 -23.52
C PHE A 628 15.41 -3.21 -23.07
N ARG A 629 15.07 -1.91 -22.97
CA ARG A 629 15.99 -0.82 -22.63
C ARG A 629 15.83 -0.28 -21.20
N GLY A 630 14.77 -0.67 -20.50
CA GLY A 630 14.58 -0.34 -19.09
C GLY A 630 15.53 -1.11 -18.17
N PHE A 631 15.21 -1.12 -16.87
CA PHE A 631 15.95 -1.90 -15.89
C PHE A 631 15.10 -3.04 -15.30
N VAL A 632 15.77 -4.14 -14.93
CA VAL A 632 15.18 -5.33 -14.34
C VAL A 632 15.32 -5.27 -12.82
N ILE A 633 14.20 -5.30 -12.09
CA ILE A 633 14.19 -5.30 -10.62
C ILE A 633 13.80 -6.68 -10.09
N SER A 634 14.44 -7.21 -9.04
CA SER A 634 13.93 -8.42 -8.36
C SER A 634 12.57 -8.19 -7.70
N ASP A 635 11.75 -9.23 -7.62
CA ASP A 635 10.71 -9.32 -6.59
C ASP A 635 11.29 -9.31 -5.14
N TRP A 636 10.42 -9.20 -4.14
CA TRP A 636 10.76 -9.00 -2.72
C TRP A 636 11.61 -10.15 -2.14
N GLN A 637 12.85 -9.89 -1.71
CA GLN A 637 13.76 -10.94 -1.18
C GLN A 637 13.95 -12.15 -2.13
N ALA A 638 13.66 -12.00 -3.41
CA ALA A 638 13.53 -13.15 -4.29
C ALA A 638 14.88 -13.81 -4.64
N ILE A 639 15.97 -13.06 -4.53
CA ILE A 639 17.31 -13.62 -4.73
C ILE A 639 17.66 -14.63 -3.63
N ASP A 640 17.07 -14.49 -2.43
CA ASP A 640 17.28 -15.37 -1.28
C ASP A 640 16.67 -16.77 -1.50
N GLN A 641 15.83 -16.94 -2.53
CA GLN A 641 15.30 -18.24 -2.96
C GLN A 641 16.19 -18.94 -4.01
N ILE A 642 17.29 -18.32 -4.43
CA ILE A 642 18.29 -18.98 -5.24
C ILE A 642 18.99 -20.04 -4.38
N PRO A 643 19.24 -21.26 -4.90
CA PRO A 643 19.98 -22.25 -4.13
C PRO A 643 21.44 -21.81 -3.92
N GLY A 644 21.83 -21.52 -2.68
CA GLY A 644 23.20 -21.11 -2.40
C GLY A 644 23.42 -20.47 -1.03
N ASP A 645 24.56 -19.78 -0.91
CA ASP A 645 24.77 -18.76 0.11
C ASP A 645 24.47 -17.36 -0.45
N TYR A 646 24.23 -16.39 0.43
CA TYR A 646 23.84 -15.04 0.03
C TYR A 646 24.81 -14.37 -0.96
N ALA A 647 26.12 -14.59 -0.81
CA ALA A 647 27.10 -14.03 -1.75
C ALA A 647 26.98 -14.66 -3.14
N SER A 648 26.74 -15.97 -3.19
CA SER A 648 26.45 -16.69 -4.43
C SER A 648 25.12 -16.28 -5.07
N ASP A 649 24.12 -15.94 -4.28
CA ASP A 649 22.79 -15.51 -4.75
C ASP A 649 22.87 -14.11 -5.37
N VAL A 650 23.56 -13.17 -4.70
CA VAL A 650 23.88 -11.84 -5.23
C VAL A 650 24.66 -11.95 -6.55
N ARG A 651 25.72 -12.77 -6.58
CA ARG A 651 26.50 -12.99 -7.81
C ARG A 651 25.66 -13.57 -8.94
N THR A 652 24.89 -14.60 -8.65
CA THR A 652 24.11 -15.33 -9.65
C THR A 652 23.03 -14.44 -10.25
N SER A 653 22.28 -13.73 -9.40
CA SER A 653 21.19 -12.86 -9.85
C SER A 653 21.68 -11.65 -10.65
N VAL A 654 22.73 -10.97 -10.20
CA VAL A 654 23.29 -9.83 -10.93
C VAL A 654 23.88 -10.27 -12.27
N ASN A 655 24.60 -11.40 -12.32
CA ASN A 655 25.11 -11.94 -13.59
C ASN A 655 24.00 -12.46 -14.51
N ALA A 656 22.88 -12.96 -13.95
CA ALA A 656 21.69 -13.32 -14.73
C ALA A 656 21.03 -12.11 -15.40
N GLY A 657 21.35 -10.89 -14.94
CA GLY A 657 20.97 -9.65 -15.59
C GLY A 657 20.02 -8.78 -14.78
N LEU A 658 19.85 -9.03 -13.48
CA LEU A 658 19.17 -8.09 -12.60
C LEU A 658 19.95 -6.77 -12.52
N ASP A 659 19.22 -5.68 -12.58
CA ASP A 659 19.78 -4.32 -12.54
C ASP A 659 19.59 -3.69 -11.15
N MET A 660 18.44 -3.94 -10.51
CA MET A 660 18.14 -3.51 -9.15
C MET A 660 17.63 -4.70 -8.33
N VAL A 661 17.99 -4.75 -7.05
CA VAL A 661 17.53 -5.80 -6.12
C VAL A 661 16.66 -5.17 -5.04
N MET A 662 15.43 -5.65 -4.95
CA MET A 662 14.49 -5.42 -3.84
C MET A 662 14.91 -6.29 -2.65
N VAL A 663 15.78 -5.74 -1.80
CA VAL A 663 16.51 -6.53 -0.80
C VAL A 663 15.60 -7.12 0.27
N PRO A 664 14.60 -6.40 0.81
CA PRO A 664 14.57 -4.97 1.06
C PRO A 664 15.04 -4.61 2.49
N SER A 665 15.18 -5.59 3.39
CA SER A 665 15.53 -5.34 4.80
C SER A 665 17.03 -5.35 5.07
N ALA A 666 17.77 -6.29 4.48
CA ALA A 666 19.22 -6.46 4.68
C ALA A 666 20.06 -5.60 3.71
N TYR A 667 19.60 -4.39 3.38
CA TYR A 667 20.18 -3.55 2.31
C TYR A 667 21.66 -3.21 2.53
N GLN A 668 22.10 -3.04 3.78
CA GLN A 668 23.52 -2.80 4.10
C GLN A 668 24.38 -4.03 3.80
N ASP A 669 23.86 -5.24 4.05
CA ASP A 669 24.56 -6.50 3.80
C ASP A 669 24.62 -6.81 2.31
N PHE A 670 23.52 -6.58 1.58
CA PHE A 670 23.49 -6.65 0.13
C PHE A 670 24.54 -5.72 -0.49
N HIS A 671 24.55 -4.45 -0.08
CA HIS A 671 25.48 -3.45 -0.58
C HIS A 671 26.94 -3.87 -0.41
N ARG A 672 27.34 -4.26 0.81
CA ARG A 672 28.70 -4.74 1.09
C ARG A 672 29.03 -5.99 0.27
N THR A 673 28.09 -6.92 0.14
CA THR A 673 28.28 -8.17 -0.60
C THR A 673 28.48 -7.93 -2.08
N LEU A 674 27.66 -7.07 -2.70
CA LEU A 674 27.78 -6.69 -4.10
C LEU A 674 29.13 -6.01 -4.39
N VAL A 675 29.55 -5.08 -3.54
CA VAL A 675 30.89 -4.44 -3.66
C VAL A 675 31.99 -5.48 -3.53
N GLY A 676 31.86 -6.44 -2.61
CA GLY A 676 32.82 -7.54 -2.42
C GLY A 676 32.93 -8.48 -3.63
N GLU A 677 31.80 -8.94 -4.17
CA GLU A 677 31.76 -9.81 -5.36
C GLU A 677 32.31 -9.10 -6.61
N ALA A 678 32.05 -7.80 -6.75
CA ALA A 678 32.60 -6.95 -7.81
C ALA A 678 34.12 -6.79 -7.69
N ALA A 679 34.62 -6.45 -6.49
CA ALA A 679 36.05 -6.30 -6.22
C ALA A 679 36.81 -7.62 -6.42
N ALA A 680 36.17 -8.75 -6.14
CA ALA A 680 36.71 -10.08 -6.41
C ALA A 680 36.68 -10.50 -7.90
N GLY A 681 36.12 -9.67 -8.79
CA GLY A 681 36.02 -9.95 -10.22
C GLY A 681 35.00 -11.02 -10.59
N ARG A 682 34.13 -11.43 -9.66
CA ARG A 682 33.09 -12.45 -9.88
C ARG A 682 31.81 -11.87 -10.50
N ILE A 683 31.61 -10.56 -10.34
CA ILE A 683 30.66 -9.78 -11.12
C ILE A 683 31.49 -8.79 -11.96
N PRO A 684 31.46 -8.87 -13.30
CA PRO A 684 32.23 -7.96 -14.14
C PRO A 684 31.79 -6.50 -13.97
N GLN A 685 32.72 -5.55 -13.96
CA GLN A 685 32.40 -4.11 -13.87
C GLN A 685 31.42 -3.68 -14.97
N ALA A 686 31.53 -4.23 -16.18
CA ALA A 686 30.62 -3.95 -17.29
C ALA A 686 29.15 -4.34 -16.99
N ARG A 687 28.90 -5.37 -16.17
CA ARG A 687 27.56 -5.79 -15.74
C ARG A 687 26.96 -4.77 -14.77
N ILE A 688 27.77 -4.26 -13.84
CA ILE A 688 27.39 -3.19 -12.91
C ILE A 688 27.12 -1.90 -13.68
N ASP A 689 27.98 -1.56 -14.64
CA ASP A 689 27.82 -0.36 -15.46
C ASP A 689 26.56 -0.42 -16.35
N ASP A 690 26.21 -1.57 -16.93
CA ASP A 690 24.93 -1.76 -17.65
C ASP A 690 23.74 -1.58 -16.71
N ALA A 691 23.76 -2.20 -15.53
CA ALA A 691 22.68 -2.10 -14.54
C ALA A 691 22.44 -0.64 -14.12
N VAL A 692 23.50 0.05 -13.69
CA VAL A 692 23.41 1.43 -13.23
C VAL A 692 23.02 2.37 -14.37
N ALA A 693 23.54 2.17 -15.59
CA ALA A 693 23.16 3.00 -16.73
C ALA A 693 21.65 2.92 -17.03
N ARG A 694 21.04 1.73 -16.96
CA ARG A 694 19.60 1.53 -17.16
C ARG A 694 18.75 2.21 -16.09
N ILE A 695 19.17 2.12 -14.82
CA ILE A 695 18.51 2.79 -13.69
C ILE A 695 18.57 4.32 -13.85
N LEU A 696 19.77 4.85 -14.11
CA LEU A 696 19.98 6.28 -14.29
C LEU A 696 19.20 6.83 -15.49
N GLU A 697 19.13 6.09 -16.60
CA GLU A 697 18.35 6.49 -17.77
C GLU A 697 16.87 6.70 -17.43
N GLN A 698 16.25 5.79 -16.66
CA GLN A 698 14.86 5.97 -16.22
C GLN A 698 14.71 7.13 -15.24
N LYS A 699 15.64 7.32 -14.30
CA LYS A 699 15.62 8.47 -13.38
C LYS A 699 15.69 9.82 -14.10
N PHE A 700 16.53 9.94 -15.13
CA PHE A 700 16.57 11.13 -15.96
C PHE A 700 15.28 11.33 -16.76
N ARG A 701 14.69 10.26 -17.34
CA ARG A 701 13.43 10.35 -18.07
C ARG A 701 12.23 10.71 -17.19
N LEU A 702 12.23 10.27 -15.93
CA LEU A 702 11.25 10.68 -14.92
C LEU A 702 11.39 12.15 -14.48
N GLY A 703 12.44 12.84 -14.93
CA GLY A 703 12.75 14.21 -14.53
C GLY A 703 13.19 14.35 -13.08
N LEU A 704 13.60 13.27 -12.40
CA LEU A 704 13.91 13.29 -10.97
C LEU A 704 15.13 14.16 -10.63
N PHE A 705 16.05 14.36 -11.57
CA PHE A 705 17.19 15.26 -11.37
C PHE A 705 16.76 16.74 -11.40
N GLU A 706 15.69 17.07 -12.13
CA GLU A 706 15.15 18.42 -12.23
C GLU A 706 14.10 18.69 -11.14
N LYS A 707 13.30 17.67 -10.81
CA LYS A 707 12.16 17.72 -9.89
C LYS A 707 12.18 16.48 -8.97
N PRO A 708 13.08 16.45 -7.97
CA PRO A 708 13.22 15.29 -7.08
C PRO A 708 12.08 15.16 -6.05
N TYR A 709 11.32 16.23 -5.81
CA TYR A 709 10.25 16.29 -4.81
C TYR A 709 8.86 16.12 -5.45
N ALA A 710 7.88 15.80 -4.62
CA ALA A 710 6.49 15.59 -5.00
C ALA A 710 5.87 16.85 -5.65
N ASP A 711 5.15 16.64 -6.75
CA ASP A 711 4.24 17.66 -7.30
C ASP A 711 2.88 17.53 -6.61
N ARG A 712 2.60 18.48 -5.70
CA ARG A 712 1.41 18.46 -4.86
C ARG A 712 0.14 18.99 -5.55
N SER A 713 0.23 19.43 -6.81
CA SER A 713 -0.91 20.01 -7.53
C SER A 713 -2.06 19.01 -7.75
N GLY A 714 -1.75 17.71 -7.81
CA GLY A 714 -2.73 16.64 -7.99
C GLY A 714 -3.37 16.10 -6.70
N LEU A 715 -2.92 16.51 -5.51
CA LEU A 715 -3.37 15.90 -4.24
C LEU A 715 -4.89 15.98 -4.03
N GLY A 716 -5.52 17.07 -4.46
CA GLY A 716 -6.98 17.24 -4.34
C GLY A 716 -7.80 16.36 -5.30
N ALA A 717 -7.18 15.75 -6.31
CA ALA A 717 -7.84 14.85 -7.26
C ALA A 717 -7.82 13.38 -6.83
N VAL A 718 -7.03 13.02 -5.80
CA VAL A 718 -6.97 11.66 -5.26
C VAL A 718 -8.35 11.28 -4.70
N GLY A 719 -8.93 10.20 -5.22
CA GLY A 719 -10.28 9.76 -4.83
C GLY A 719 -11.41 10.67 -5.33
N SER A 720 -11.16 11.52 -6.33
CA SER A 720 -12.16 12.44 -6.91
C SER A 720 -13.34 11.72 -7.56
N ALA A 721 -14.45 12.44 -7.72
CA ALA A 721 -15.64 11.90 -8.38
C ALA A 721 -15.35 11.49 -9.85
N GLU A 722 -14.50 12.24 -10.53
CA GLU A 722 -14.08 11.98 -11.91
C GLU A 722 -13.28 10.67 -12.01
N HIS A 723 -12.35 10.44 -11.08
CA HIS A 723 -11.59 9.19 -11.01
C HIS A 723 -12.49 8.01 -10.65
N ARG A 724 -13.37 8.18 -9.66
CA ARG A 724 -14.35 7.17 -9.25
C ARG A 724 -15.35 6.82 -10.34
N GLU A 725 -15.71 7.74 -11.24
CA GLU A 725 -16.57 7.41 -12.38
C GLU A 725 -15.89 6.43 -13.35
N VAL A 726 -14.56 6.51 -13.53
CA VAL A 726 -13.81 5.51 -14.32
C VAL A 726 -13.86 4.15 -13.63
N ALA A 727 -13.64 4.10 -12.32
CA ALA A 727 -13.74 2.86 -11.54
C ALA A 727 -15.17 2.28 -11.56
N ARG A 728 -16.21 3.11 -11.50
CA ARG A 728 -17.60 2.71 -11.64
C ARG A 728 -17.91 2.13 -13.02
N GLU A 729 -17.40 2.76 -14.09
CA GLU A 729 -17.52 2.23 -15.46
C GLU A 729 -16.84 0.86 -15.57
N ALA A 730 -15.63 0.71 -15.03
CA ALA A 730 -14.89 -0.54 -14.99
C ALA A 730 -15.63 -1.61 -14.19
N ALA A 731 -16.13 -1.28 -13.00
CA ALA A 731 -16.93 -2.17 -12.18
C ALA A 731 -18.17 -2.66 -12.95
N ALA A 732 -18.89 -1.78 -13.64
CA ALA A 732 -20.06 -2.17 -14.44
C ALA A 732 -19.69 -3.09 -15.62
N LYS A 733 -18.64 -2.76 -16.39
CA LYS A 733 -18.20 -3.56 -17.54
C LYS A 733 -17.57 -4.90 -17.15
N SER A 734 -17.06 -5.02 -15.93
CA SER A 734 -16.49 -6.28 -15.42
C SER A 734 -17.54 -7.36 -15.11
N GLN A 735 -18.81 -6.97 -14.90
CA GLN A 735 -19.85 -7.91 -14.46
C GLN A 735 -20.22 -8.90 -15.57
N VAL A 736 -20.03 -10.20 -15.30
CA VAL A 736 -20.34 -11.29 -16.25
C VAL A 736 -21.63 -11.98 -15.86
N LEU A 737 -22.67 -11.82 -16.68
CA LEU A 737 -23.96 -12.49 -16.46
C LEU A 737 -23.91 -13.93 -16.98
N LEU A 738 -23.72 -14.90 -16.08
CA LEU A 738 -23.55 -16.32 -16.44
C LEU A 738 -24.90 -17.00 -16.71
N LYS A 739 -25.94 -16.65 -15.95
CA LYS A 739 -27.31 -17.18 -16.08
C LYS A 739 -28.33 -16.05 -15.90
N ASN A 740 -29.42 -16.05 -16.67
CA ASN A 740 -30.53 -15.09 -16.52
C ASN A 740 -31.89 -15.68 -16.97
N GLU A 741 -32.37 -16.67 -16.22
CA GLU A 741 -33.61 -17.38 -16.50
C GLU A 741 -34.84 -16.47 -16.38
N GLY A 742 -35.70 -16.51 -17.40
CA GLY A 742 -36.91 -15.69 -17.47
C GLY A 742 -36.64 -14.18 -17.45
N GLY A 743 -35.42 -13.75 -17.81
CA GLY A 743 -35.01 -12.35 -17.83
C GLY A 743 -35.20 -11.67 -16.46
N LEU A 744 -34.72 -12.30 -15.38
CA LEU A 744 -34.82 -11.72 -14.03
C LEU A 744 -34.10 -10.36 -13.96
N LEU A 745 -32.89 -10.29 -14.51
CA LEU A 745 -32.12 -9.05 -14.63
C LEU A 745 -32.36 -8.39 -16.01
N PRO A 746 -32.47 -7.05 -16.07
CA PRO A 746 -32.34 -6.11 -14.95
C PRO A 746 -33.56 -6.06 -14.02
N LEU A 747 -33.32 -5.75 -12.76
CA LEU A 747 -34.32 -5.44 -11.74
C LEU A 747 -35.02 -4.11 -12.08
N LYS A 748 -36.29 -4.00 -11.71
CA LYS A 748 -37.04 -2.75 -11.79
C LYS A 748 -36.82 -1.96 -10.50
N PRO A 749 -36.58 -0.63 -10.57
CA PRO A 749 -36.43 0.20 -9.37
C PRO A 749 -37.60 0.12 -8.39
N SER A 750 -38.80 -0.21 -8.86
CA SER A 750 -40.01 -0.32 -8.03
C SER A 750 -40.17 -1.66 -7.29
N GLN A 751 -39.31 -2.66 -7.53
CA GLN A 751 -39.40 -3.96 -6.87
C GLN A 751 -38.96 -3.87 -5.41
N LYS A 752 -39.64 -4.64 -4.54
CA LYS A 752 -39.15 -4.93 -3.19
C LYS A 752 -38.10 -6.03 -3.26
N VAL A 753 -36.88 -5.69 -2.87
CA VAL A 753 -35.71 -6.57 -2.98
C VAL A 753 -35.29 -7.05 -1.60
N TYR A 754 -35.14 -8.37 -1.46
CA TYR A 754 -34.50 -8.99 -0.29
C TYR A 754 -33.02 -9.24 -0.59
N VAL A 755 -32.12 -8.63 0.15
CA VAL A 755 -30.67 -8.77 -0.01
C VAL A 755 -30.08 -9.59 1.13
N ALA A 756 -29.21 -10.54 0.80
CA ALA A 756 -28.48 -11.37 1.76
C ALA A 756 -27.05 -11.68 1.28
N GLY A 757 -26.31 -12.45 2.08
CA GLY A 757 -24.97 -12.94 1.75
C GLY A 757 -23.85 -12.14 2.41
N SER A 758 -22.69 -12.79 2.61
CA SER A 758 -21.55 -12.23 3.35
C SER A 758 -21.01 -10.93 2.75
N ASN A 759 -21.10 -10.77 1.43
CA ASN A 759 -20.38 -9.74 0.66
C ASN A 759 -21.31 -8.63 0.17
N ALA A 760 -22.58 -8.59 0.63
CA ALA A 760 -23.53 -7.57 0.21
C ALA A 760 -23.17 -6.17 0.73
N ASP A 761 -22.68 -6.09 1.97
CA ASP A 761 -22.38 -4.82 2.66
C ASP A 761 -20.97 -4.85 3.27
N ASP A 762 -19.99 -5.28 2.48
CA ASP A 762 -18.60 -5.41 2.89
C ASP A 762 -17.67 -4.83 1.81
N LEU A 763 -17.12 -3.65 2.08
CA LEU A 763 -16.31 -2.90 1.11
C LEU A 763 -14.96 -3.58 0.87
N GLY A 764 -14.37 -4.14 1.92
CA GLY A 764 -13.11 -4.84 1.89
C GLY A 764 -13.20 -6.13 1.08
N ASN A 765 -14.26 -6.92 1.26
CA ASN A 765 -14.49 -8.14 0.46
C ASN A 765 -14.67 -7.84 -1.03
N GLN A 766 -15.37 -6.76 -1.40
CA GLN A 766 -15.50 -6.39 -2.82
C GLN A 766 -14.23 -5.76 -3.41
N ALA A 767 -13.32 -5.24 -2.59
CA ALA A 767 -12.04 -4.72 -3.05
C ALA A 767 -10.98 -5.84 -3.17
N GLY A 768 -10.99 -6.81 -2.26
CA GLY A 768 -10.08 -7.95 -2.24
C GLY A 768 -8.71 -7.64 -1.65
N GLY A 769 -7.72 -8.51 -1.95
CA GLY A 769 -6.33 -8.31 -1.55
C GLY A 769 -5.71 -7.05 -2.15
N TRP A 770 -4.54 -6.67 -1.63
CA TRP A 770 -3.85 -5.43 -2.01
C TRP A 770 -4.70 -4.16 -1.80
N THR A 771 -5.60 -4.12 -0.82
CA THR A 771 -6.39 -2.91 -0.51
C THR A 771 -6.08 -2.46 0.92
N VAL A 772 -5.40 -1.32 1.06
CA VAL A 772 -4.86 -0.72 2.29
C VAL A 772 -3.78 -1.57 2.98
N SER A 773 -4.02 -2.86 3.16
CA SER A 773 -3.06 -3.86 3.62
C SER A 773 -2.72 -4.85 2.51
N TRP A 774 -1.66 -5.63 2.72
CA TRP A 774 -1.21 -6.66 1.78
C TRP A 774 -2.30 -7.70 1.46
N GLN A 775 -2.82 -8.39 2.47
CA GLN A 775 -3.87 -9.39 2.30
C GLN A 775 -5.26 -8.78 2.06
N GLY A 776 -5.40 -7.45 2.23
CA GLY A 776 -6.70 -6.81 2.41
C GLY A 776 -7.31 -7.16 3.77
N SER A 777 -8.54 -6.73 3.99
CA SER A 777 -9.33 -7.06 5.19
C SER A 777 -10.81 -6.91 4.88
N SER A 778 -11.67 -7.69 5.55
CA SER A 778 -13.13 -7.50 5.48
C SER A 778 -13.56 -6.21 6.20
N GLY A 779 -14.77 -5.74 5.92
CA GLY A 779 -15.36 -4.55 6.52
C GLY A 779 -15.10 -3.28 5.71
N ARG A 780 -15.12 -2.11 6.37
CA ARG A 780 -14.92 -0.81 5.70
C ARG A 780 -13.53 -0.27 6.03
N ASN A 781 -12.55 -0.67 5.23
CA ASN A 781 -11.15 -0.27 5.39
C ASN A 781 -10.76 1.01 4.60
N THR A 782 -11.62 1.48 3.69
CA THR A 782 -11.41 2.71 2.91
C THR A 782 -12.74 3.41 2.56
N VAL A 783 -12.67 4.45 1.72
CA VAL A 783 -13.83 5.22 1.23
C VAL A 783 -14.36 4.61 -0.07
N GLY A 784 -15.65 4.26 -0.08
CA GLY A 784 -16.32 3.68 -1.24
C GLY A 784 -17.80 3.40 -0.95
N THR A 785 -18.47 2.82 -1.95
CA THR A 785 -19.88 2.40 -1.90
C THR A 785 -19.94 0.88 -1.95
N THR A 786 -20.58 0.25 -0.96
CA THR A 786 -20.82 -1.20 -1.00
C THR A 786 -21.86 -1.57 -2.06
N ILE A 787 -21.93 -2.83 -2.49
CA ILE A 787 -22.95 -3.30 -3.43
C ILE A 787 -24.36 -3.01 -2.89
N LEU A 788 -24.63 -3.25 -1.60
CA LEU A 788 -25.91 -2.94 -0.95
C LEU A 788 -26.22 -1.43 -1.00
N GLU A 789 -25.25 -0.58 -0.71
CA GLU A 789 -25.42 0.88 -0.80
C GLU A 789 -25.74 1.31 -2.24
N GLY A 790 -25.04 0.76 -3.23
CA GLY A 790 -25.32 0.99 -4.65
C GLY A 790 -26.72 0.57 -5.05
N MET A 791 -27.18 -0.60 -4.59
CA MET A 791 -28.54 -1.08 -4.83
C MET A 791 -29.60 -0.17 -4.19
N ARG A 792 -29.38 0.28 -2.96
CA ARG A 792 -30.28 1.24 -2.27
C ARG A 792 -30.38 2.56 -3.02
N LYS A 793 -29.26 3.07 -3.56
CA LYS A 793 -29.24 4.28 -4.41
C LYS A 793 -29.96 4.07 -5.75
N ALA A 794 -29.95 2.86 -6.29
CA ALA A 794 -30.57 2.54 -7.59
C ALA A 794 -32.07 2.24 -7.51
N ALA A 795 -32.56 1.78 -6.35
CA ALA A 795 -33.96 1.52 -6.10
C ALA A 795 -34.81 2.81 -6.06
N ALA A 796 -36.14 2.69 -6.25
CA ALA A 796 -37.06 3.83 -6.18
C ALA A 796 -37.12 4.45 -4.77
N SER A 797 -36.86 3.65 -3.74
CA SER A 797 -36.67 4.07 -2.36
C SER A 797 -35.71 3.09 -1.68
N PRO A 798 -34.76 3.55 -0.84
CA PRO A 798 -33.86 2.66 -0.11
C PRO A 798 -34.60 1.62 0.74
N GLU A 799 -35.82 1.93 1.18
CA GLU A 799 -36.64 1.10 2.07
C GLU A 799 -37.27 -0.09 1.33
N SER A 800 -37.26 -0.05 0.00
CA SER A 800 -37.63 -1.20 -0.84
C SER A 800 -36.55 -2.29 -0.86
N VAL A 801 -35.35 -2.02 -0.33
CA VAL A 801 -34.23 -2.95 -0.24
C VAL A 801 -34.02 -3.34 1.23
N THR A 802 -34.49 -4.53 1.62
CA THR A 802 -34.21 -5.09 2.95
C THR A 802 -32.92 -5.90 2.90
N TYR A 803 -32.09 -5.80 3.93
CA TYR A 803 -30.86 -6.56 4.05
C TYR A 803 -30.88 -7.45 5.30
N SER A 804 -30.48 -8.72 5.13
CA SER A 804 -30.22 -9.68 6.20
C SER A 804 -29.04 -10.56 5.79
N LYS A 805 -27.86 -10.34 6.39
CA LYS A 805 -26.59 -11.00 6.01
C LYS A 805 -26.72 -12.52 5.88
N ASP A 806 -27.29 -13.17 6.88
CA ASP A 806 -27.47 -14.62 7.00
C ASP A 806 -28.84 -15.12 6.49
N ALA A 807 -29.63 -14.23 5.90
CA ALA A 807 -31.02 -14.44 5.51
C ALA A 807 -31.94 -14.90 6.68
N SER A 808 -31.64 -14.52 7.93
CA SER A 808 -32.49 -14.85 9.09
C SER A 808 -33.79 -14.05 9.16
N ALA A 809 -33.85 -12.87 8.52
CA ALA A 809 -35.07 -12.06 8.47
C ALA A 809 -36.16 -12.73 7.61
N PRO A 810 -37.46 -12.52 7.90
CA PRO A 810 -38.55 -13.10 7.12
C PRO A 810 -38.45 -12.78 5.61
N THR A 811 -38.52 -13.81 4.77
CA THR A 811 -38.39 -13.69 3.30
C THR A 811 -39.72 -13.47 2.58
N ALA A 812 -40.84 -13.42 3.29
CA ALA A 812 -42.16 -13.19 2.70
C ALA A 812 -42.40 -11.72 2.32
N GLY A 813 -43.08 -11.47 1.20
CA GLY A 813 -43.51 -10.13 0.80
C GLY A 813 -42.53 -9.33 -0.08
N TYR A 814 -41.48 -9.97 -0.59
CA TYR A 814 -40.51 -9.42 -1.53
C TYR A 814 -40.77 -9.93 -2.95
N ASP A 815 -40.42 -9.12 -3.96
CA ASP A 815 -40.62 -9.47 -5.37
C ASP A 815 -39.45 -10.32 -5.92
N VAL A 816 -38.25 -10.13 -5.37
CA VAL A 816 -37.00 -10.74 -5.85
C VAL A 816 -35.95 -10.78 -4.73
N GLY A 817 -35.13 -11.83 -4.75
CA GLY A 817 -33.97 -11.97 -3.87
C GLY A 817 -32.67 -11.64 -4.59
N VAL A 818 -31.71 -11.03 -3.89
CA VAL A 818 -30.32 -10.86 -4.34
C VAL A 818 -29.41 -11.39 -3.24
N VAL A 819 -28.54 -12.33 -3.57
CA VAL A 819 -27.59 -12.91 -2.59
C VAL A 819 -26.17 -12.62 -3.08
N VAL A 820 -25.39 -11.88 -2.31
CA VAL A 820 -24.02 -11.46 -2.65
C VAL A 820 -23.04 -12.22 -1.77
N VAL A 821 -22.29 -13.14 -2.37
CA VAL A 821 -21.48 -14.16 -1.68
C VAL A 821 -20.09 -14.23 -2.31
N GLY A 822 -19.17 -14.97 -1.71
CA GLY A 822 -17.91 -15.34 -2.35
C GLY A 822 -16.74 -15.34 -1.38
N GLU A 823 -15.56 -14.97 -1.87
CA GLU A 823 -14.32 -15.04 -1.10
C GLU A 823 -14.15 -13.82 -0.19
N THR A 824 -13.37 -13.99 0.88
CA THR A 824 -12.75 -12.89 1.63
C THR A 824 -11.42 -12.49 0.95
N PRO A 825 -10.86 -11.32 1.27
CA PRO A 825 -9.56 -10.90 0.74
C PRO A 825 -8.43 -11.90 1.01
N TYR A 826 -7.52 -12.02 0.05
CA TYR A 826 -6.26 -12.75 0.11
C TYR A 826 -5.30 -12.18 -0.92
N ALA A 827 -4.01 -12.43 -0.75
CA ALA A 827 -2.98 -12.15 -1.74
C ALA A 827 -1.90 -13.24 -1.77
N GLU A 828 -1.31 -13.46 -2.94
CA GLU A 828 -0.18 -14.39 -3.14
C GLU A 828 -0.51 -15.81 -2.72
N GLY A 829 0.50 -16.61 -2.35
CA GLY A 829 0.31 -17.99 -1.93
C GLY A 829 -0.54 -18.19 -0.66
N VAL A 830 -0.88 -17.13 0.08
CA VAL A 830 -1.90 -17.22 1.14
C VAL A 830 -3.25 -17.62 0.53
N GLY A 831 -3.59 -17.05 -0.63
CA GLY A 831 -4.81 -17.37 -1.37
C GLY A 831 -4.79 -18.70 -2.12
N ASP A 832 -3.72 -19.48 -2.05
CA ASP A 832 -3.63 -20.75 -2.76
C ASP A 832 -4.68 -21.75 -2.27
N VAL A 833 -5.33 -22.45 -3.20
CA VAL A 833 -6.22 -23.55 -2.85
C VAL A 833 -5.42 -24.66 -2.16
N GLY A 834 -5.90 -25.13 -1.01
CA GLY A 834 -5.19 -26.08 -0.15
C GLY A 834 -4.32 -25.43 0.92
N ASN A 835 -4.24 -24.09 0.96
CA ASN A 835 -3.58 -23.32 2.02
C ASN A 835 -4.63 -22.56 2.88
N GLY A 836 -5.66 -23.27 3.37
CA GLY A 836 -6.78 -22.65 4.08
C GLY A 836 -7.89 -22.07 3.18
N HIS A 837 -7.67 -22.06 1.87
CA HIS A 837 -8.64 -21.66 0.85
C HIS A 837 -9.06 -22.86 -0.02
N ASP A 838 -10.27 -22.79 -0.56
CA ASP A 838 -10.78 -23.70 -1.59
C ASP A 838 -11.55 -22.90 -2.67
N LEU A 839 -12.19 -23.60 -3.60
CA LEU A 839 -13.02 -22.98 -4.65
C LEU A 839 -14.50 -23.02 -4.29
N GLU A 840 -14.85 -23.27 -3.05
CA GLU A 840 -16.22 -23.51 -2.62
C GLU A 840 -16.78 -22.29 -1.86
N LEU A 841 -18.06 -22.00 -2.07
CA LEU A 841 -18.74 -21.02 -1.22
C LEU A 841 -18.76 -21.51 0.24
N SER A 842 -18.64 -20.57 1.18
CA SER A 842 -18.74 -20.84 2.61
C SER A 842 -20.08 -21.53 2.95
N ALA A 843 -20.11 -22.29 4.05
CA ALA A 843 -21.34 -22.93 4.50
C ALA A 843 -22.47 -21.91 4.78
N ALA A 844 -22.11 -20.73 5.29
CA ALA A 844 -23.05 -19.64 5.55
C ALA A 844 -23.64 -19.07 4.25
N ASP A 845 -22.80 -18.85 3.24
CA ASP A 845 -23.26 -18.35 1.94
C ASP A 845 -24.11 -19.37 1.19
N LYS A 846 -23.72 -20.65 1.23
CA LYS A 846 -24.54 -21.76 0.71
C LYS A 846 -25.93 -21.75 1.36
N ALA A 847 -26.01 -21.58 2.68
CA ALA A 847 -27.28 -21.51 3.40
C ALA A 847 -28.11 -20.26 3.05
N ALA A 848 -27.48 -19.09 2.88
CA ALA A 848 -28.16 -17.87 2.47
C ALA A 848 -28.75 -18.00 1.05
N VAL A 849 -27.97 -18.53 0.11
CA VAL A 849 -28.42 -18.87 -1.25
C VAL A 849 -29.61 -19.84 -1.19
N ASP A 850 -29.47 -20.95 -0.46
CA ASP A 850 -30.50 -21.97 -0.37
C ASP A 850 -31.81 -21.43 0.21
N ARG A 851 -31.74 -20.58 1.24
CA ARG A 851 -32.92 -19.99 1.88
C ARG A 851 -33.63 -18.97 0.99
N VAL A 852 -32.90 -18.05 0.38
CA VAL A 852 -33.49 -16.97 -0.43
C VAL A 852 -34.04 -17.51 -1.75
N CYS A 853 -33.27 -18.35 -2.45
CA CYS A 853 -33.66 -18.92 -3.73
C CYS A 853 -34.79 -19.95 -3.63
N ALA A 854 -34.99 -20.57 -2.47
CA ALA A 854 -36.16 -21.40 -2.22
C ALA A 854 -37.45 -20.57 -1.98
N ALA A 855 -37.31 -19.34 -1.48
CA ALA A 855 -38.44 -18.48 -1.14
C ALA A 855 -38.98 -17.67 -2.34
N MET A 856 -38.09 -17.28 -3.27
CA MET A 856 -38.43 -16.43 -4.42
C MET A 856 -37.42 -16.57 -5.55
N ARG A 857 -37.71 -16.01 -6.73
CA ARG A 857 -36.70 -15.88 -7.80
C ARG A 857 -35.53 -15.05 -7.27
N CYS A 858 -34.31 -15.57 -7.42
CA CYS A 858 -33.12 -14.94 -6.87
C CYS A 858 -32.05 -14.71 -7.94
N ALA A 859 -31.30 -13.61 -7.78
CA ALA A 859 -30.01 -13.40 -8.43
C ALA A 859 -28.90 -13.67 -7.40
N VAL A 860 -27.88 -14.43 -7.79
CA VAL A 860 -26.68 -14.65 -6.97
C VAL A 860 -25.51 -13.92 -7.62
N LEU A 861 -24.81 -13.10 -6.84
CA LEU A 861 -23.59 -12.40 -7.23
C LEU A 861 -22.42 -13.05 -6.50
N VAL A 862 -21.40 -13.46 -7.25
CA VAL A 862 -20.18 -14.05 -6.71
C VAL A 862 -19.07 -13.00 -6.77
N VAL A 863 -18.70 -12.47 -5.61
CA VAL A 863 -17.57 -11.56 -5.40
C VAL A 863 -16.36 -12.42 -5.03
N SER A 864 -15.43 -12.61 -5.97
CA SER A 864 -14.30 -13.53 -5.82
C SER A 864 -13.15 -13.15 -6.75
N GLY A 865 -11.93 -13.55 -6.42
CA GLY A 865 -10.76 -13.34 -7.27
C GLY A 865 -10.68 -14.29 -8.47
N ARG A 866 -11.53 -15.33 -8.47
CA ARG A 866 -11.49 -16.48 -9.38
C ARG A 866 -12.83 -17.22 -9.42
N PRO A 867 -13.05 -18.14 -10.37
CA PRO A 867 -14.26 -18.97 -10.40
C PRO A 867 -14.52 -19.71 -9.08
N GLN A 868 -15.78 -19.71 -8.63
CA GLN A 868 -16.25 -20.48 -7.46
C GLN A 868 -17.16 -21.63 -7.92
N LEU A 869 -16.95 -22.83 -7.39
CA LEU A 869 -17.74 -24.01 -7.69
C LEU A 869 -19.16 -23.85 -7.13
N ILE A 870 -20.13 -23.76 -8.03
CA ILE A 870 -21.53 -23.46 -7.71
C ILE A 870 -22.53 -24.35 -8.45
N GLY A 871 -22.02 -25.36 -9.16
CA GLY A 871 -22.81 -26.22 -10.04
C GLY A 871 -23.94 -26.97 -9.32
N ASP A 872 -23.74 -27.33 -8.05
CA ASP A 872 -24.73 -28.06 -7.25
C ASP A 872 -25.98 -27.24 -6.86
N ARG A 873 -25.94 -25.92 -7.04
CA ARG A 873 -27.03 -24.97 -6.74
C ARG A 873 -27.52 -24.22 -7.97
N LEU A 874 -26.94 -24.44 -9.15
CA LEU A 874 -27.23 -23.64 -10.35
C LEU A 874 -28.70 -23.68 -10.76
N ASP A 875 -29.39 -24.81 -10.56
CA ASP A 875 -30.82 -24.97 -10.87
C ASP A 875 -31.74 -24.17 -9.94
N ARG A 876 -31.28 -23.79 -8.75
CA ARG A 876 -32.04 -23.00 -7.78
C ARG A 876 -32.01 -21.50 -8.09
N MET A 877 -30.99 -21.06 -8.82
CA MET A 877 -30.74 -19.64 -9.08
C MET A 877 -31.43 -19.21 -10.37
N SER A 878 -32.19 -18.11 -10.34
CA SER A 878 -32.74 -17.54 -11.58
C SER A 878 -31.70 -16.75 -12.35
N ALA A 879 -30.80 -16.05 -11.66
CA ALA A 879 -29.66 -15.39 -12.28
C ALA A 879 -28.36 -15.63 -11.49
N LEU A 880 -27.24 -15.66 -12.21
CA LEU A 880 -25.90 -15.80 -11.65
C LEU A 880 -24.99 -14.78 -12.32
N VAL A 881 -24.29 -13.99 -11.52
CA VAL A 881 -23.34 -12.96 -11.96
C VAL A 881 -21.99 -13.24 -11.31
N ALA A 882 -20.93 -13.33 -12.12
CA ALA A 882 -19.58 -13.21 -11.61
C ALA A 882 -19.26 -11.72 -11.49
N SER A 883 -19.11 -11.26 -10.25
CA SER A 883 -18.85 -9.86 -9.91
C SER A 883 -17.36 -9.56 -9.71
N TRP A 884 -16.52 -10.60 -9.67
CA TRP A 884 -15.09 -10.52 -9.44
C TRP A 884 -14.77 -9.74 -8.14
N LEU A 885 -13.71 -8.94 -8.14
CA LEU A 885 -13.40 -7.97 -7.10
C LEU A 885 -13.57 -6.55 -7.69
N PRO A 886 -14.77 -5.94 -7.61
CA PRO A 886 -15.10 -4.72 -8.35
C PRO A 886 -14.51 -3.42 -7.80
N GLY A 887 -13.77 -3.43 -6.69
CA GLY A 887 -13.15 -2.23 -6.12
C GLY A 887 -14.12 -1.38 -5.29
N THR A 888 -13.90 -0.06 -5.19
CA THR A 888 -14.67 0.82 -4.27
C THR A 888 -16.06 1.23 -4.79
N GLU A 889 -16.35 1.01 -6.06
CA GLU A 889 -17.52 1.59 -6.73
C GLU A 889 -18.65 0.57 -6.93
N GLY A 890 -19.27 0.13 -5.82
CA GLY A 890 -20.44 -0.76 -5.84
C GLY A 890 -21.64 -0.22 -6.63
N ASP A 891 -21.67 1.09 -6.89
CA ASP A 891 -22.59 1.74 -7.83
C ASP A 891 -22.50 1.14 -9.25
N GLY A 892 -21.31 0.70 -9.70
CA GLY A 892 -21.13 0.09 -11.01
C GLY A 892 -21.78 -1.30 -11.11
N VAL A 893 -21.75 -2.07 -10.01
CA VAL A 893 -22.48 -3.34 -9.92
C VAL A 893 -23.99 -3.09 -9.94
N ALA A 894 -24.47 -2.12 -9.17
CA ALA A 894 -25.88 -1.76 -9.13
C ALA A 894 -26.39 -1.21 -10.48
N ASP A 895 -25.57 -0.50 -11.23
CA ASP A 895 -25.93 0.04 -12.55
C ASP A 895 -26.38 -1.04 -13.53
N VAL A 896 -25.68 -2.18 -13.56
CA VAL A 896 -26.08 -3.30 -14.44
C VAL A 896 -27.23 -4.11 -13.86
N LEU A 897 -27.28 -4.28 -12.53
CA LEU A 897 -28.39 -4.98 -11.87
C LEU A 897 -29.74 -4.30 -12.12
N TYR A 898 -29.78 -2.96 -12.11
CA TYR A 898 -31.00 -2.17 -12.34
C TYR A 898 -31.13 -1.66 -13.78
N GLY A 899 -30.24 -2.07 -14.69
CA GLY A 899 -30.35 -1.77 -16.13
C GLY A 899 -30.06 -0.31 -16.52
N LYS A 900 -29.37 0.46 -15.67
CA LYS A 900 -28.78 1.77 -16.04
C LYS A 900 -27.65 1.59 -17.06
N ARG A 901 -26.91 0.48 -16.93
CA ARG A 901 -25.94 -0.02 -17.89
C ARG A 901 -26.31 -1.44 -18.28
N ALA A 902 -25.88 -1.88 -19.46
CA ALA A 902 -26.09 -3.27 -19.89
C ALA A 902 -24.96 -4.18 -19.39
N PHE A 903 -25.28 -5.44 -19.13
CA PHE A 903 -24.27 -6.47 -18.96
C PHE A 903 -23.54 -6.67 -20.30
N THR A 904 -22.22 -6.53 -20.25
CA THR A 904 -21.33 -6.64 -21.42
C THR A 904 -20.10 -7.49 -21.14
N GLY A 905 -19.79 -7.74 -19.86
CA GLY A 905 -18.64 -8.54 -19.46
C GLY A 905 -18.70 -9.98 -19.98
N ARG A 906 -17.53 -10.52 -20.28
CA ARG A 906 -17.32 -11.90 -20.72
C ARG A 906 -16.30 -12.57 -19.83
N SER A 907 -16.50 -13.85 -19.53
CA SER A 907 -15.61 -14.60 -18.66
C SER A 907 -14.16 -14.56 -19.18
N PRO A 908 -13.20 -13.98 -18.43
CA PRO A 908 -11.79 -13.88 -18.80
C PRO A 908 -11.02 -15.17 -18.57
N VAL A 909 -11.64 -16.12 -17.86
CA VAL A 909 -11.12 -17.43 -17.50
C VAL A 909 -12.23 -18.47 -17.68
N THR A 910 -11.86 -19.73 -17.76
CA THR A 910 -12.77 -20.86 -17.85
C THR A 910 -13.38 -21.15 -16.49
N TRP A 911 -14.71 -21.37 -16.43
CA TRP A 911 -15.37 -21.77 -15.18
C TRP A 911 -15.45 -23.30 -15.09
N PRO A 912 -14.73 -23.95 -14.15
CA PRO A 912 -14.73 -25.41 -14.04
C PRO A 912 -16.05 -25.94 -13.43
N LYS A 913 -16.42 -27.17 -13.77
CA LYS A 913 -17.50 -27.94 -13.13
C LYS A 913 -17.07 -28.49 -11.77
N SER A 914 -15.80 -28.80 -11.61
CA SER A 914 -15.21 -29.28 -10.36
C SER A 914 -13.72 -28.99 -10.32
N GLN A 915 -13.15 -28.97 -9.11
CA GLN A 915 -11.71 -28.78 -8.92
C GLN A 915 -10.87 -29.86 -9.63
N ALA A 916 -11.40 -31.08 -9.81
CA ALA A 916 -10.71 -32.17 -10.50
C ALA A 916 -10.47 -31.91 -12.00
N GLN A 917 -11.15 -30.92 -12.59
CA GLN A 917 -10.86 -30.51 -13.97
C GLN A 917 -9.64 -29.61 -14.09
N LEU A 918 -9.12 -29.05 -12.98
CA LEU A 918 -8.04 -28.07 -13.03
C LEU A 918 -6.66 -28.74 -13.20
N PRO A 919 -5.78 -28.19 -14.07
CA PRO A 919 -6.02 -27.03 -14.93
C PRO A 919 -6.91 -27.36 -16.15
N ILE A 920 -7.81 -26.44 -16.51
CA ILE A 920 -8.63 -26.47 -17.74
C ILE A 920 -8.70 -25.06 -18.33
N ASN A 921 -8.34 -24.92 -19.60
CA ASN A 921 -8.20 -23.63 -20.28
C ASN A 921 -8.72 -23.68 -21.72
N VAL A 922 -9.04 -22.52 -22.29
CA VAL A 922 -9.29 -22.37 -23.73
C VAL A 922 -8.09 -22.90 -24.53
N GLY A 923 -8.39 -23.66 -25.59
CA GLY A 923 -7.40 -24.34 -26.44
C GLY A 923 -7.10 -25.79 -26.03
N ASP A 924 -7.50 -26.23 -24.83
CA ASP A 924 -7.30 -27.62 -24.40
C ASP A 924 -8.09 -28.60 -25.28
N ALA A 925 -7.49 -29.76 -25.59
CA ALA A 925 -8.14 -30.78 -26.40
C ALA A 925 -9.44 -31.33 -25.74
N ALA A 926 -9.44 -31.42 -24.41
CA ALA A 926 -10.56 -31.88 -23.60
C ALA A 926 -11.21 -30.70 -22.85
N TYR A 927 -11.91 -29.83 -23.58
CA TYR A 927 -12.50 -28.62 -23.02
C TYR A 927 -14.01 -28.76 -22.75
N ASP A 928 -14.38 -29.15 -21.53
CA ASP A 928 -15.77 -29.33 -21.07
C ASP A 928 -16.08 -28.57 -19.77
N PRO A 929 -16.12 -27.22 -19.81
CA PRO A 929 -16.33 -26.38 -18.64
C PRO A 929 -17.80 -26.25 -18.23
N GLN A 930 -18.04 -25.70 -17.03
CA GLN A 930 -19.37 -25.28 -16.58
C GLN A 930 -19.84 -24.03 -17.32
N PHE A 931 -18.92 -23.07 -17.51
CA PHE A 931 -19.09 -21.93 -18.41
C PHE A 931 -17.78 -21.73 -19.19
N PRO A 932 -17.81 -21.70 -20.53
CA PRO A 932 -16.60 -21.52 -21.31
C PRO A 932 -16.03 -20.11 -21.19
N TYR A 933 -14.73 -19.97 -21.44
CA TYR A 933 -14.06 -18.70 -21.69
C TYR A 933 -14.87 -17.89 -22.72
N GLY A 934 -14.96 -16.58 -22.49
CA GLY A 934 -15.73 -15.68 -23.35
C GLY A 934 -17.25 -15.78 -23.19
N TRP A 935 -17.76 -16.61 -22.27
CA TRP A 935 -19.19 -16.66 -21.94
C TRP A 935 -19.62 -15.43 -21.14
N GLY A 936 -20.78 -14.88 -21.52
CA GLY A 936 -21.43 -13.77 -20.84
C GLY A 936 -22.71 -13.43 -21.56
N LEU A 937 -23.84 -13.47 -20.86
CA LEU A 937 -25.11 -12.99 -21.37
C LEU A 937 -25.12 -11.47 -21.35
N THR A 938 -25.88 -10.88 -22.27
CA THR A 938 -26.04 -9.42 -22.34
C THR A 938 -27.48 -9.02 -22.04
N THR A 939 -27.65 -7.80 -21.56
CA THR A 939 -28.95 -7.11 -21.48
C THR A 939 -29.10 -6.03 -22.56
N LEU A 940 -28.20 -6.00 -23.56
CA LEU A 940 -28.31 -5.13 -24.73
C LEU A 940 -29.45 -5.58 -25.66
N GLY A 941 -30.51 -4.76 -25.74
CA GLY A 941 -31.53 -4.86 -26.80
C GLY A 941 -32.39 -6.14 -26.80
N ALA A 942 -33.26 -6.27 -27.81
CA ALA A 942 -34.11 -7.46 -27.97
C ALA A 942 -33.27 -8.69 -28.36
N PRO A 943 -33.67 -9.92 -27.95
CA PRO A 943 -32.95 -11.16 -28.26
C PRO A 943 -32.62 -11.30 -29.75
N ALA A 944 -31.47 -11.91 -30.04
CA ALA A 944 -30.97 -11.97 -31.39
C ALA A 944 -31.80 -12.88 -32.32
N GLN A 945 -32.73 -12.29 -33.07
CA GLN A 945 -33.51 -13.02 -34.08
C GLN A 945 -32.67 -13.41 -35.31
N GLY A 946 -33.02 -14.55 -35.93
CA GLY A 946 -32.57 -14.96 -37.26
C GLY A 946 -31.76 -16.27 -37.37
N GLY A 947 -31.32 -16.84 -36.24
CA GLY A 947 -30.67 -18.17 -36.19
C GLY A 947 -29.51 -18.34 -37.17
N GLU A 948 -29.41 -19.52 -37.80
CA GLU A 948 -28.32 -19.82 -38.75
C GLU A 948 -28.29 -18.89 -39.97
N ALA A 949 -29.45 -18.45 -40.47
CA ALA A 949 -29.51 -17.54 -41.61
C ALA A 949 -28.86 -16.18 -41.30
N ALA A 950 -29.07 -15.66 -40.10
CA ALA A 950 -28.41 -14.45 -39.64
C ALA A 950 -26.90 -14.64 -39.47
N LEU A 951 -26.45 -15.79 -38.94
CA LEU A 951 -25.01 -16.12 -38.86
C LEU A 951 -24.34 -16.16 -40.24
N ARG A 952 -25.01 -16.70 -41.26
CA ARG A 952 -24.50 -16.67 -42.65
C ARG A 952 -24.36 -15.26 -43.19
N ALA A 953 -25.31 -14.37 -42.90
CA ALA A 953 -25.23 -12.97 -43.29
C ALA A 953 -24.07 -12.25 -42.57
N LEU A 954 -23.89 -12.52 -41.27
CA LEU A 954 -22.79 -11.99 -40.48
C LEU A 954 -21.42 -12.49 -40.97
N ALA A 955 -21.32 -13.73 -41.43
CA ALA A 955 -20.08 -14.25 -42.02
C ALA A 955 -19.69 -13.48 -43.29
N ILE A 956 -20.67 -13.09 -44.13
CA ILE A 956 -20.41 -12.24 -45.31
C ILE A 956 -19.98 -10.83 -44.86
N ALA A 957 -20.65 -10.28 -43.85
CA ALA A 957 -20.31 -8.98 -43.29
C ALA A 957 -18.89 -8.97 -42.68
N ALA A 958 -18.52 -10.03 -41.95
CA ALA A 958 -17.20 -10.20 -41.35
C ALA A 958 -16.08 -10.08 -42.39
N VAL A 959 -16.19 -10.80 -43.51
CA VAL A 959 -15.20 -10.71 -44.61
C VAL A 959 -15.07 -9.29 -45.16
N ALA A 960 -16.19 -8.55 -45.28
CA ALA A 960 -16.17 -7.18 -45.78
C ALA A 960 -15.55 -6.21 -44.76
N VAL A 961 -15.95 -6.30 -43.49
CA VAL A 961 -15.46 -5.45 -42.39
C VAL A 961 -13.98 -5.70 -42.14
N GLU A 962 -13.56 -6.95 -42.05
CA GLU A 962 -12.17 -7.31 -41.81
C GLU A 962 -11.23 -6.78 -42.91
N ARG A 963 -11.67 -6.79 -44.17
CA ARG A 963 -10.93 -6.22 -45.30
C ARG A 963 -10.93 -4.69 -45.37
N THR A 964 -11.86 -4.01 -44.71
CA THR A 964 -12.05 -2.56 -44.88
C THR A 964 -11.67 -1.77 -43.64
N THR A 965 -12.17 -2.15 -42.47
CA THR A 965 -12.00 -1.43 -41.20
C THR A 965 -11.25 -2.24 -40.14
N GLY A 966 -11.10 -3.56 -40.32
CA GLY A 966 -10.43 -4.46 -39.40
C GLY A 966 -11.34 -5.00 -38.29
N ALA A 967 -10.92 -6.10 -37.67
CA ALA A 967 -11.67 -6.80 -36.61
C ALA A 967 -11.92 -5.92 -35.37
N ASP A 968 -10.94 -5.12 -34.98
CA ASP A 968 -11.00 -4.23 -33.81
C ASP A 968 -11.79 -2.93 -34.05
N SER A 969 -12.40 -2.77 -35.22
CA SER A 969 -13.29 -1.64 -35.47
C SER A 969 -14.61 -1.78 -34.71
N GLU A 970 -15.33 -0.67 -34.50
CA GLU A 970 -16.68 -0.69 -33.95
C GLU A 970 -17.62 -1.63 -34.74
N ALA A 971 -17.50 -1.60 -36.07
CA ALA A 971 -18.24 -2.50 -36.95
C ALA A 971 -17.84 -3.97 -36.77
N GLY A 972 -16.55 -4.26 -36.58
CA GLY A 972 -16.05 -5.61 -36.34
C GLY A 972 -16.57 -6.19 -35.02
N ARG A 973 -16.47 -5.42 -33.94
CA ARG A 973 -17.06 -5.76 -32.64
C ARG A 973 -18.56 -5.98 -32.75
N ALA A 974 -19.30 -5.11 -33.42
CA ALA A 974 -20.74 -5.27 -33.59
C ALA A 974 -21.14 -6.56 -34.33
N VAL A 975 -20.36 -6.96 -35.35
CA VAL A 975 -20.57 -8.23 -36.07
C VAL A 975 -20.30 -9.43 -35.15
N ALA A 976 -19.17 -9.44 -34.44
CA ALA A 976 -18.81 -10.50 -33.51
C ALA A 976 -19.83 -10.63 -32.38
N ASP A 977 -20.22 -9.53 -31.76
CA ASP A 977 -21.18 -9.48 -30.65
C ASP A 977 -22.54 -10.01 -31.07
N ARG A 978 -22.99 -9.66 -32.29
CA ARG A 978 -24.25 -10.17 -32.83
C ARG A 978 -24.17 -11.68 -33.08
N ALA A 979 -23.07 -12.17 -33.65
CA ALA A 979 -22.88 -13.60 -33.88
C ALA A 979 -22.84 -14.37 -32.55
N ARG A 980 -22.15 -13.82 -31.55
CA ARG A 980 -22.02 -14.39 -30.20
C ARG A 980 -23.38 -14.47 -29.52
N ALA A 981 -24.18 -13.42 -29.59
CA ALA A 981 -25.53 -13.41 -29.02
C ALA A 981 -26.43 -14.49 -29.64
N ILE A 982 -26.36 -14.71 -30.96
CA ILE A 982 -27.13 -15.77 -31.64
C ILE A 982 -26.67 -17.17 -31.17
N ALA A 983 -25.36 -17.39 -31.09
CA ALA A 983 -24.80 -18.65 -30.60
C ALA A 983 -25.18 -18.92 -29.13
N ALA A 984 -25.01 -17.92 -28.26
CA ALA A 984 -25.34 -18.01 -26.84
C ALA A 984 -26.82 -18.31 -26.59
N GLN A 985 -27.72 -17.66 -27.34
CA GLN A 985 -29.16 -17.93 -27.26
C GLN A 985 -29.49 -19.38 -27.61
N ARG A 986 -28.81 -19.96 -28.60
CA ARG A 986 -29.03 -21.34 -29.02
C ARG A 986 -28.48 -22.35 -28.03
N ILE A 987 -27.31 -22.08 -27.47
CA ILE A 987 -26.68 -22.92 -26.42
C ILE A 987 -27.57 -22.93 -25.16
N GLY A 988 -28.12 -21.78 -24.79
CA GLY A 988 -29.05 -21.67 -23.67
C GLY A 988 -28.47 -22.12 -22.33
N GLY A 989 -27.16 -21.93 -22.12
CA GLY A 989 -26.44 -22.35 -20.92
C GLY A 989 -26.18 -23.86 -20.80
N ARG A 990 -26.52 -24.66 -21.81
CA ARG A 990 -26.27 -26.11 -21.83
C ARG A 990 -25.02 -26.43 -22.62
N PHE A 991 -23.89 -26.48 -21.92
CA PHE A 991 -22.58 -26.67 -22.51
C PHE A 991 -22.22 -28.14 -22.69
N THR A 992 -21.58 -28.42 -23.81
CA THR A 992 -20.90 -29.68 -24.13
C THR A 992 -19.54 -29.33 -24.75
N GLN A 993 -18.61 -30.29 -24.79
CA GLN A 993 -17.32 -30.08 -25.46
C GLN A 993 -17.48 -29.56 -26.91
N ALA A 994 -18.46 -30.07 -27.65
CA ALA A 994 -18.72 -29.67 -29.04
C ALA A 994 -19.23 -28.23 -29.20
N THR A 995 -19.83 -27.65 -28.15
CA THR A 995 -20.24 -26.23 -28.13
C THR A 995 -19.19 -25.33 -27.51
N SER A 996 -18.54 -25.78 -26.43
CA SER A 996 -17.66 -24.95 -25.60
C SER A 996 -16.37 -24.57 -26.31
N GLY A 997 -15.72 -25.52 -26.97
CA GLY A 997 -14.46 -25.28 -27.69
C GLY A 997 -14.60 -24.18 -28.76
N PRO A 998 -15.47 -24.34 -29.76
CA PRO A 998 -15.65 -23.33 -30.80
C PRO A 998 -16.19 -21.99 -30.27
N PHE A 999 -16.95 -21.99 -29.17
CA PHE A 999 -17.44 -20.74 -28.57
C PHE A 999 -16.32 -19.93 -27.89
N ALA A 1000 -15.45 -20.62 -27.16
CA ALA A 1000 -14.29 -20.01 -26.50
C ALA A 1000 -13.26 -19.53 -27.52
N GLU A 1001 -12.94 -20.37 -28.52
CA GLU A 1001 -12.00 -20.06 -29.60
C GLU A 1001 -12.38 -18.77 -30.37
N ALA A 1002 -13.68 -18.49 -30.49
CA ALA A 1002 -14.14 -17.31 -31.18
C ALA A 1002 -13.64 -15.98 -30.57
N ASP A 1003 -13.44 -15.90 -29.25
CA ASP A 1003 -12.87 -14.70 -28.64
C ASP A 1003 -11.36 -14.61 -28.89
N HIS A 1004 -10.62 -15.71 -28.86
CA HIS A 1004 -9.19 -15.75 -29.21
C HIS A 1004 -8.95 -15.26 -30.64
N LEU A 1005 -9.72 -15.79 -31.60
CA LEU A 1005 -9.66 -15.37 -33.00
C LEU A 1005 -9.98 -13.88 -33.18
N LEU A 1006 -10.97 -13.36 -32.45
CA LEU A 1006 -11.30 -11.94 -32.50
C LEU A 1006 -10.15 -11.07 -32.00
N LEU A 1007 -9.57 -11.42 -30.85
CA LEU A 1007 -8.47 -10.68 -30.21
C LEU A 1007 -7.17 -10.72 -31.03
N THR A 1008 -7.03 -11.72 -31.91
CA THR A 1008 -5.89 -11.86 -32.83
C THR A 1008 -6.17 -11.31 -34.24
N GLY A 1009 -7.35 -10.69 -34.43
CA GLY A 1009 -7.71 -9.98 -35.66
C GLY A 1009 -8.47 -10.79 -36.70
N ASP A 1010 -8.81 -12.06 -36.43
CA ASP A 1010 -9.56 -12.96 -37.33
C ASP A 1010 -11.07 -12.93 -37.03
N LEU A 1011 -11.74 -11.86 -37.49
CA LEU A 1011 -13.19 -11.71 -37.35
C LEU A 1011 -13.96 -12.78 -38.11
N THR A 1012 -13.51 -13.15 -39.30
CA THR A 1012 -14.15 -14.19 -40.13
C THR A 1012 -14.11 -15.55 -39.44
N GLY A 1013 -12.96 -15.94 -38.91
CA GLY A 1013 -12.77 -17.15 -38.12
C GLY A 1013 -13.61 -17.14 -36.85
N SER A 1014 -13.67 -16.01 -36.14
CA SER A 1014 -14.52 -15.83 -34.95
C SER A 1014 -16.00 -16.13 -35.26
N VAL A 1015 -16.56 -15.55 -36.32
CA VAL A 1015 -17.96 -15.81 -36.72
C VAL A 1015 -18.17 -17.27 -37.17
N ALA A 1016 -17.18 -17.88 -37.83
CA ALA A 1016 -17.24 -19.28 -38.22
C ALA A 1016 -17.25 -20.21 -36.99
N ALA A 1017 -16.42 -19.95 -35.99
CA ALA A 1017 -16.35 -20.70 -34.75
C ALA A 1017 -17.67 -20.60 -33.95
N LEU A 1018 -18.25 -19.40 -33.85
CA LEU A 1018 -19.58 -19.19 -33.25
C LEU A 1018 -20.69 -19.93 -34.01
N THR A 1019 -20.59 -20.00 -35.34
CA THR A 1019 -21.53 -20.78 -36.17
C THR A 1019 -21.40 -22.28 -35.93
N ALA A 1020 -20.19 -22.78 -35.71
CA ALA A 1020 -19.96 -24.17 -35.33
C ALA A 1020 -20.56 -24.48 -33.96
N ALA A 1021 -20.33 -23.62 -32.96
CA ALA A 1021 -20.95 -23.74 -31.65
C ALA A 1021 -22.49 -23.73 -31.72
N PHE A 1022 -23.08 -22.83 -32.52
CA PHE A 1022 -24.53 -22.77 -32.75
C PHE A 1022 -25.08 -24.09 -33.33
N ARG A 1023 -24.38 -24.71 -34.28
CA ARG A 1023 -24.81 -25.96 -34.92
C ARG A 1023 -24.67 -27.18 -34.00
N ALA A 1024 -23.65 -27.18 -33.15
CA ALA A 1024 -23.40 -28.25 -32.19
C ALA A 1024 -24.40 -28.24 -31.01
N ALA A 1025 -25.01 -27.09 -30.72
CA ALA A 1025 -25.94 -26.95 -29.61
C ALA A 1025 -27.19 -27.84 -29.77
N PRO A 1026 -27.65 -28.50 -28.69
CA PRO A 1026 -28.77 -29.43 -28.70
C PRO A 1026 -30.06 -28.74 -29.17
N ARG A 1027 -30.91 -29.49 -29.89
CA ARG A 1027 -32.05 -28.92 -30.61
C ARG A 1027 -33.18 -28.42 -29.72
#